data_AF-A0A7C6U2R9-F1
#
_entry.id   AF-A0A7C6U2R9-F1
#
_cell.length_a   1.000
_cell.length_b   1.000
_cell.length_c   1.000
_cell.angle_alpha   90.00
_cell.angle_beta   90.00
_cell.angle_gamma   90.00
#
_symmetry.space_group_name_H-M   'P 1'
#
loop_
_entity.id
_entity.type
_entity.pdbx_description
1 polymer ?
#
loop_
_entity_poly.entity_id
_entity_poly.type
_entity_poly.pdbx_seq_one_letter_code
_entity_poly.pdbx_strand_id
1 'polypeptide(L)'
;NKLKKKYFDFTNLDIDEFEDDYTNISLISDYLDSLKDTLYFKNVVSFFKDNNRIGKKAFNRTRNSFSIFLVSYKEYFNIHAIYKNYGFNLSEEFTEFYYEIININNYLQKVFSSNDRVATVVKDDTLDYISFKTYLDIRDSKNAIISITDSLKLNDDYREIYGEMYNEGLTNINAISRVIQNFGNYIKCFIDDKNVIETLKIDKNFKLSNHLNRCLEVSDEINTLFQHYSKVFKFGVTKFLYADYSETIDYMSDLLKSEEELIAYLNIVDGLQVIYDNNLNKLADYILFLKEEDTLVNDFKYTYFSNLQNLFLEKYENINNYLEIEEKLKEVVVLEKEIIKDNTLNIVNEIRKNTGNKFSIHNINELDYKAYLHRTKNIKNLVLAPTSIVNHYLDINEFDLVIIDDAHLLDANEYNEAIKGKQVIICGELQLQSVASNNLISRMRSNSIINMNYRFIPTPKNLLNYMDGSLGLIKNTFSSNKGIKVITNSILDFVTNLYINNDHVLINIFSKGFNGQKEIYEDLTNLFIEKDFSKNKIIDIFANKLNVVDLSIGYLYHSDYNIIYLEDYYDVDSEPLVNNMIDYLLLCKEKLIIYDNKGYLEQIDSGFVNILNKIVNSPEKWLFNDRIVNKSVVALGKLLISKGYNAFPGHDELSLTLEKNDKLYGVLLFSDYMRNNYEMLNEYRDYYNLFIKRDFNVIIAWINSEENNLDEIANKIIKEITDGENNK
;
A
#
# COMPACT_ATOMS: atom_id res chain seq x y z
N ASN A 1 -60.69 -86.03 7.29
CA ASN A 1 -60.29 -87.17 6.42
C ASN A 1 -61.24 -87.48 5.27
N LYS A 2 -62.57 -87.59 5.44
CA LYS A 2 -63.49 -87.85 4.30
C LYS A 2 -63.54 -86.73 3.24
N LEU A 3 -63.36 -85.46 3.63
CA LEU A 3 -63.30 -84.31 2.71
C LEU A 3 -61.91 -84.16 2.04
N LYS A 4 -60.82 -84.38 2.79
CA LYS A 4 -59.45 -84.38 2.24
C LYS A 4 -59.27 -85.45 1.15
N LYS A 5 -59.81 -86.66 1.35
CA LYS A 5 -59.77 -87.74 0.34
C LYS A 5 -60.56 -87.40 -0.93
N LYS A 6 -61.73 -86.75 -0.78
CA LYS A 6 -62.54 -86.28 -1.93
C LYS A 6 -61.85 -85.17 -2.74
N TYR A 7 -61.05 -84.32 -2.10
CA TYR A 7 -60.28 -83.28 -2.78
C TYR A 7 -59.07 -83.86 -3.53
N PHE A 8 -58.33 -84.77 -2.89
CA PHE A 8 -57.22 -85.50 -3.53
C PHE A 8 -57.71 -86.31 -4.74
N ASP A 9 -58.81 -87.06 -4.60
CA ASP A 9 -59.37 -87.85 -5.70
C ASP A 9 -59.85 -86.97 -6.89
N PHE A 10 -60.11 -85.68 -6.68
CA PHE A 10 -60.52 -84.72 -7.72
C PHE A 10 -59.36 -83.94 -8.36
N THR A 11 -58.23 -83.81 -7.67
CA THR A 11 -57.16 -82.85 -8.03
C THR A 11 -55.75 -83.45 -8.02
N ASN A 12 -55.58 -84.66 -7.48
CA ASN A 12 -54.32 -85.41 -7.36
C ASN A 12 -53.18 -84.73 -6.59
N LEU A 13 -53.49 -83.84 -5.63
CA LEU A 13 -52.49 -83.11 -4.83
C LEU A 13 -52.79 -83.20 -3.33
N ASP A 14 -51.76 -83.46 -2.51
CA ASP A 14 -51.87 -83.68 -1.07
C ASP A 14 -51.75 -82.38 -0.26
N ILE A 15 -52.57 -82.25 0.78
CA ILE A 15 -52.77 -81.01 1.57
C ILE A 15 -51.93 -81.08 2.84
N ASP A 16 -50.65 -80.78 2.74
CA ASP A 16 -49.76 -80.50 3.88
C ASP A 16 -49.01 -79.14 3.78
N GLU A 17 -49.23 -78.32 2.74
CA GLU A 17 -48.53 -77.02 2.57
C GLU A 17 -49.30 -75.75 3.01
N PHE A 18 -50.47 -75.85 3.64
CA PHE A 18 -51.31 -74.66 3.96
C PHE A 18 -51.67 -74.48 5.44
N GLU A 19 -50.73 -74.74 6.36
CA GLU A 19 -50.91 -74.33 7.77
C GLU A 19 -50.76 -72.81 7.97
N ASP A 20 -49.93 -72.11 7.17
CA ASP A 20 -49.69 -70.66 7.33
C ASP A 20 -50.80 -69.75 6.78
N ASP A 21 -51.67 -70.24 5.89
CA ASP A 21 -52.77 -69.44 5.34
C ASP A 21 -54.00 -69.43 6.25
N TYR A 22 -54.16 -70.42 7.14
CA TYR A 22 -55.28 -70.44 8.08
C TYR A 22 -55.14 -69.41 9.20
N THR A 23 -53.91 -69.16 9.67
CA THR A 23 -53.59 -68.09 10.62
C THR A 23 -53.80 -66.70 10.00
N ASN A 24 -53.47 -66.52 8.73
CA ASN A 24 -53.74 -65.27 8.01
C ASN A 24 -55.24 -65.04 7.75
N ILE A 25 -56.01 -66.09 7.45
CA ILE A 25 -57.47 -65.99 7.27
C ILE A 25 -58.17 -65.70 8.61
N SER A 26 -57.71 -66.28 9.72
CA SER A 26 -58.19 -65.96 11.07
C SER A 26 -57.94 -64.48 11.41
N LEU A 27 -56.74 -63.96 11.17
CA LEU A 27 -56.41 -62.55 11.43
C LEU A 27 -57.19 -61.58 10.53
N ILE A 28 -57.45 -61.95 9.27
CA ILE A 28 -58.28 -61.16 8.35
C ILE A 28 -59.75 -61.20 8.79
N SER A 29 -60.25 -62.34 9.27
CA SER A 29 -61.59 -62.46 9.86
C SER A 29 -61.74 -61.57 11.08
N ASP A 30 -60.78 -61.63 12.02
CA ASP A 30 -60.80 -60.83 13.24
C ASP A 30 -60.71 -59.33 12.93
N TYR A 31 -59.91 -58.93 11.93
CA TYR A 31 -59.83 -57.55 11.45
C TYR A 31 -61.15 -57.10 10.80
N LEU A 32 -61.76 -57.94 9.96
CA LEU A 32 -63.04 -57.65 9.31
C LEU A 32 -64.18 -57.55 10.34
N ASP A 33 -64.19 -58.40 11.36
CA ASP A 33 -65.16 -58.38 12.46
C ASP A 33 -64.94 -57.18 13.40
N SER A 34 -63.71 -56.65 13.48
CA SER A 34 -63.39 -55.44 14.25
C SER A 34 -63.84 -54.13 13.59
N LEU A 35 -64.14 -54.14 12.28
CA LEU A 35 -64.61 -52.96 11.54
C LEU A 35 -66.10 -52.72 11.82
N LYS A 36 -66.39 -51.83 12.78
CA LYS A 36 -67.77 -51.49 13.19
C LYS A 36 -68.58 -50.73 12.12
N ASP A 37 -67.94 -50.16 11.11
CA ASP A 37 -68.58 -49.39 10.05
C ASP A 37 -68.82 -50.23 8.78
N THR A 38 -70.09 -50.43 8.45
CA THR A 38 -70.55 -51.28 7.34
C THR A 38 -70.11 -50.78 5.96
N LEU A 39 -69.77 -49.50 5.82
CA LEU A 39 -69.27 -48.94 4.56
C LEU A 39 -67.81 -49.37 4.30
N TYR A 40 -66.96 -49.30 5.33
CA TYR A 40 -65.55 -49.72 5.25
C TYR A 40 -65.42 -51.23 5.09
N PHE A 41 -66.26 -52.02 5.77
CA PHE A 41 -66.33 -53.47 5.56
C PHE A 41 -66.63 -53.82 4.09
N LYS A 42 -67.63 -53.15 3.49
CA LYS A 42 -67.97 -53.34 2.07
C LYS A 42 -66.82 -52.95 1.14
N ASN A 43 -66.12 -51.87 1.42
CA ASN A 43 -65.00 -51.40 0.59
C ASN A 43 -63.78 -52.32 0.68
N VAL A 44 -63.45 -52.85 1.86
CA VAL A 44 -62.35 -53.82 2.05
C VAL A 44 -62.70 -55.16 1.39
N VAL A 45 -63.94 -55.65 1.53
CA VAL A 45 -64.40 -56.88 0.87
C VAL A 45 -64.46 -56.70 -0.66
N SER A 46 -64.87 -55.53 -1.16
CA SER A 46 -64.79 -55.17 -2.58
C SER A 46 -63.34 -55.17 -3.06
N PHE A 47 -62.42 -54.57 -2.30
CA PHE A 47 -60.99 -54.54 -2.62
C PHE A 47 -60.39 -55.96 -2.74
N PHE A 48 -60.74 -56.90 -1.85
CA PHE A 48 -60.29 -58.29 -1.97
C PHE A 48 -60.97 -59.05 -3.12
N LYS A 49 -62.27 -58.79 -3.41
CA LYS A 49 -62.97 -59.37 -4.55
C LYS A 49 -62.42 -58.90 -5.90
N ASP A 50 -62.08 -57.62 -6.02
CA ASP A 50 -61.57 -57.02 -7.25
C ASP A 50 -60.11 -57.42 -7.50
N ASN A 51 -59.31 -57.63 -6.45
CA ASN A 51 -57.92 -58.11 -6.58
C ASN A 51 -57.80 -59.58 -7.02
N ASN A 52 -58.84 -60.41 -6.86
CA ASN A 52 -58.86 -61.78 -7.42
C ASN A 52 -58.97 -61.81 -8.97
N ARG A 53 -59.20 -60.67 -9.63
CA ARG A 53 -59.26 -60.55 -11.10
C ARG A 53 -58.03 -59.92 -11.74
N ILE A 54 -57.04 -59.51 -10.96
CA ILE A 54 -55.91 -58.71 -11.43
C ILE A 54 -54.66 -59.59 -11.57
N GLY A 55 -54.09 -59.65 -12.79
CA GLY A 55 -52.94 -60.50 -13.09
C GLY A 55 -51.71 -60.24 -12.20
N LYS A 56 -50.87 -61.28 -12.04
CA LYS A 56 -49.70 -61.40 -11.14
C LYS A 56 -48.82 -60.14 -11.00
N LYS A 57 -48.66 -59.32 -12.05
CA LYS A 57 -47.86 -58.08 -12.03
C LYS A 57 -48.49 -56.94 -11.23
N ALA A 58 -49.81 -56.76 -11.30
CA ALA A 58 -50.47 -55.69 -10.55
C ALA A 58 -50.67 -56.08 -9.09
N PHE A 59 -50.87 -57.37 -8.78
CA PHE A 59 -50.81 -57.89 -7.41
C PHE A 59 -49.45 -57.58 -6.73
N ASN A 60 -48.33 -57.81 -7.42
CA ASN A 60 -47.00 -57.50 -6.88
C ASN A 60 -46.77 -56.00 -6.66
N ARG A 61 -47.31 -55.12 -7.53
CA ARG A 61 -47.27 -53.66 -7.29
C ARG A 61 -48.06 -53.28 -6.05
N THR A 62 -49.28 -53.80 -5.90
CA THR A 62 -50.12 -53.53 -4.73
C THR A 62 -49.45 -54.05 -3.45
N ARG A 63 -48.85 -55.25 -3.49
CA ARG A 63 -48.07 -55.82 -2.39
C ARG A 63 -46.86 -54.94 -2.01
N ASN A 64 -46.14 -54.42 -3.00
CA ASN A 64 -45.03 -53.49 -2.74
C ASN A 64 -45.52 -52.15 -2.17
N SER A 65 -46.65 -51.61 -2.65
CA SER A 65 -47.24 -50.40 -2.06
C SER A 65 -47.68 -50.64 -0.61
N PHE A 66 -48.22 -51.81 -0.30
CA PHE A 66 -48.56 -52.20 1.08
C PHE A 66 -47.33 -52.41 1.95
N SER A 67 -46.25 -52.99 1.42
CA SER A 67 -45.01 -53.13 2.19
C SER A 67 -44.37 -51.78 2.46
N ILE A 68 -44.39 -50.86 1.49
CA ILE A 68 -43.94 -49.47 1.68
C ILE A 68 -44.81 -48.78 2.74
N PHE A 69 -46.13 -48.90 2.64
CA PHE A 69 -47.04 -48.34 3.64
C PHE A 69 -46.76 -48.89 5.05
N LEU A 70 -46.55 -50.19 5.20
CA LEU A 70 -46.19 -50.82 6.48
C LEU A 70 -44.87 -50.30 7.05
N VAL A 71 -43.86 -50.08 6.19
CA VAL A 71 -42.57 -49.52 6.61
C VAL A 71 -42.75 -48.06 7.06
N SER A 72 -43.42 -47.23 6.25
CA SER A 72 -43.69 -45.84 6.58
C SER A 72 -44.58 -45.69 7.83
N TYR A 73 -45.54 -46.60 8.02
CA TYR A 73 -46.39 -46.64 9.21
C TYR A 73 -45.59 -47.01 10.46
N LYS A 74 -44.64 -47.94 10.38
CA LYS A 74 -43.73 -48.26 11.50
C LYS A 74 -42.80 -47.09 11.83
N GLU A 75 -42.22 -46.44 10.83
CA GLU A 75 -41.40 -45.23 11.04
C GLU A 75 -42.19 -44.11 11.69
N TYR A 76 -43.45 -43.93 11.28
CA TYR A 76 -44.37 -42.97 11.87
C TYR A 76 -44.57 -43.20 13.38
N PHE A 77 -44.78 -44.44 13.82
CA PHE A 77 -44.88 -44.74 15.27
C PHE A 77 -43.54 -44.58 16.00
N ASN A 78 -42.42 -44.87 15.35
CA ASN A 78 -41.10 -44.59 15.94
C ASN A 78 -40.91 -43.09 16.17
N ILE A 79 -41.31 -42.25 15.21
CA ILE A 79 -41.28 -40.79 15.36
C ILE A 79 -42.22 -40.33 16.49
N HIS A 80 -43.42 -40.94 16.60
CA HIS A 80 -44.35 -40.67 17.71
C HIS A 80 -43.70 -40.91 19.07
N ALA A 81 -43.08 -42.09 19.24
CA ALA A 81 -42.42 -42.46 20.47
C ALA A 81 -41.24 -41.53 20.80
N ILE A 82 -40.45 -41.13 19.79
CA ILE A 82 -39.33 -40.20 19.96
C ILE A 82 -39.84 -38.82 20.43
N TYR A 83 -40.82 -38.24 19.75
CA TYR A 83 -41.36 -36.93 20.13
C TYR A 83 -42.08 -36.95 21.47
N LYS A 84 -42.77 -38.06 21.81
CA LYS A 84 -43.35 -38.25 23.14
C LYS A 84 -42.28 -38.30 24.24
N ASN A 85 -41.13 -38.92 23.97
CA ASN A 85 -39.98 -38.92 24.90
C ASN A 85 -39.37 -37.52 25.09
N TYR A 86 -39.45 -36.65 24.07
CA TYR A 86 -39.07 -35.24 24.18
C TYR A 86 -40.15 -34.36 24.84
N GLY A 87 -41.25 -34.96 25.33
CA GLY A 87 -42.28 -34.26 26.10
C GLY A 87 -43.36 -33.58 25.26
N PHE A 88 -43.42 -33.84 23.95
CA PHE A 88 -44.53 -33.36 23.12
C PHE A 88 -45.81 -34.15 23.43
N ASN A 89 -46.91 -33.42 23.62
CA ASN A 89 -48.23 -34.01 23.80
C ASN A 89 -48.81 -34.29 22.41
N LEU A 90 -48.91 -35.57 22.06
CA LEU A 90 -49.28 -36.02 20.72
C LEU A 90 -50.62 -36.76 20.76
N SER A 91 -51.46 -36.51 19.77
CA SER A 91 -52.70 -37.27 19.58
C SER A 91 -52.39 -38.75 19.27
N GLU A 92 -53.32 -39.64 19.63
CA GLU A 92 -53.28 -41.06 19.25
C GLU A 92 -53.93 -41.29 17.87
N GLU A 93 -54.60 -40.28 17.31
CA GLU A 93 -55.25 -40.35 16.00
C GLU A 93 -54.27 -40.03 14.86
N PHE A 94 -54.20 -40.92 13.86
CA PHE A 94 -53.17 -40.89 12.82
C PHE A 94 -53.15 -39.59 12.00
N THR A 95 -54.32 -39.10 11.62
CA THR A 95 -54.45 -37.88 10.82
C THR A 95 -54.00 -36.64 11.60
N GLU A 96 -54.34 -36.56 12.88
CA GLU A 96 -53.96 -35.43 13.72
C GLU A 96 -52.46 -35.44 14.01
N PHE A 97 -51.90 -36.60 14.38
CA PHE A 97 -50.49 -36.71 14.67
C PHE A 97 -49.60 -36.42 13.44
N TYR A 98 -50.06 -36.73 12.22
CA TYR A 98 -49.32 -36.33 11.01
C TYR A 98 -49.19 -34.80 10.88
N TYR A 99 -50.27 -34.06 11.12
CA TYR A 99 -50.22 -32.59 11.12
C TYR A 99 -49.40 -32.04 12.30
N GLU A 100 -49.44 -32.71 13.46
CA GLU A 100 -48.60 -32.36 14.60
C GLU A 100 -47.11 -32.57 14.31
N ILE A 101 -46.72 -33.65 13.61
CA ILE A 101 -45.33 -33.86 13.16
C ILE A 101 -44.88 -32.69 12.29
N ILE A 102 -45.70 -32.26 11.34
CA ILE A 102 -45.37 -31.10 10.48
C ILE A 102 -45.18 -29.85 11.33
N ASN A 103 -46.06 -29.61 12.29
CA ASN A 103 -45.97 -28.45 13.17
C ASN A 103 -44.74 -28.48 14.08
N ILE A 104 -44.42 -29.64 14.66
CA ILE A 104 -43.24 -29.85 15.50
C ILE A 104 -41.97 -29.67 14.66
N ASN A 105 -41.92 -30.22 13.45
CA ASN A 105 -40.76 -30.07 12.57
C ASN A 105 -40.56 -28.61 12.15
N ASN A 106 -41.64 -27.90 11.80
CA ASN A 106 -41.60 -26.46 11.52
C ASN A 106 -41.13 -25.65 12.73
N TYR A 107 -41.54 -26.03 13.95
CA TYR A 107 -41.07 -25.42 15.19
C TYR A 107 -39.57 -25.66 15.38
N LEU A 108 -39.10 -26.90 15.24
CA LEU A 108 -37.68 -27.26 15.38
C LEU A 108 -36.82 -26.52 14.36
N GLN A 109 -37.24 -26.45 13.08
CA GLN A 109 -36.54 -25.66 12.06
C GLN A 109 -36.43 -24.17 12.42
N LYS A 110 -37.49 -23.58 13.00
CA LYS A 110 -37.47 -22.19 13.48
C LYS A 110 -36.52 -22.01 14.66
N VAL A 111 -36.45 -23.00 15.57
CA VAL A 111 -35.52 -22.97 16.70
C VAL A 111 -34.07 -23.07 16.21
N PHE A 112 -33.75 -24.02 15.33
CA PHE A 112 -32.41 -24.14 14.76
C PHE A 112 -31.98 -22.90 13.98
N SER A 113 -32.82 -22.38 13.09
CA SER A 113 -32.51 -21.14 12.37
C SER A 113 -32.40 -19.90 13.29
N SER A 114 -33.07 -19.90 14.44
CA SER A 114 -32.87 -18.87 15.47
C SER A 114 -31.55 -19.04 16.21
N ASN A 115 -31.15 -20.28 16.51
CA ASN A 115 -29.87 -20.62 17.11
C ASN A 115 -28.70 -20.18 16.22
N ASP A 116 -28.75 -20.52 14.94
CA ASP A 116 -27.70 -20.16 13.96
C ASP A 116 -27.53 -18.65 13.82
N ARG A 117 -28.64 -17.90 13.81
CA ARG A 117 -28.61 -16.42 13.75
C ARG A 117 -28.01 -15.79 15.00
N VAL A 118 -28.22 -16.37 16.18
CA VAL A 118 -27.65 -15.84 17.41
C VAL A 118 -26.19 -16.27 17.56
N ALA A 119 -25.85 -17.48 17.12
CA ALA A 119 -24.48 -17.98 17.11
C ALA A 119 -23.54 -17.10 16.28
N THR A 120 -23.97 -16.65 15.10
CA THR A 120 -23.18 -15.74 14.25
C THR A 120 -22.88 -14.39 14.92
N VAL A 121 -23.73 -13.92 15.84
CA VAL A 121 -23.57 -12.64 16.53
C VAL A 121 -22.74 -12.78 17.80
N VAL A 122 -22.90 -13.88 18.54
CA VAL A 122 -22.25 -14.08 19.85
C VAL A 122 -20.78 -14.51 19.71
N LYS A 123 -20.36 -15.10 18.58
CA LYS A 123 -18.96 -15.48 18.28
C LYS A 123 -18.28 -16.30 19.41
N ASP A 124 -18.97 -17.29 19.94
CA ASP A 124 -18.42 -18.21 20.93
C ASP A 124 -18.08 -19.54 20.24
N ASP A 125 -16.80 -19.74 19.90
CA ASP A 125 -16.32 -20.90 19.13
C ASP A 125 -16.24 -22.20 19.96
N THR A 126 -16.71 -22.19 21.22
CA THR A 126 -16.53 -23.31 22.15
C THR A 126 -17.69 -24.31 22.15
N LEU A 127 -18.87 -23.94 21.65
CA LEU A 127 -20.06 -24.79 21.61
C LEU A 127 -20.78 -24.65 20.26
N ASP A 128 -21.19 -25.78 19.66
CA ASP A 128 -21.95 -25.80 18.40
C ASP A 128 -23.40 -25.24 18.52
N TYR A 129 -23.80 -24.78 19.71
CA TYR A 129 -25.14 -24.21 19.96
C TYR A 129 -25.14 -23.15 21.07
N ILE A 130 -26.14 -22.28 21.06
CA ILE A 130 -26.33 -21.22 22.06
C ILE A 130 -27.17 -21.73 23.22
N SER A 131 -26.66 -21.52 24.44
CA SER A 131 -27.36 -21.96 25.65
C SER A 131 -28.67 -21.17 25.87
N PHE A 132 -29.68 -21.82 26.44
CA PHE A 132 -30.95 -21.17 26.80
C PHE A 132 -30.77 -20.00 27.76
N LYS A 133 -29.76 -20.06 28.64
CA LYS A 133 -29.43 -18.96 29.56
C LYS A 133 -29.07 -17.69 28.81
N THR A 134 -28.27 -17.80 27.75
CA THR A 134 -27.91 -16.66 26.89
C THR A 134 -29.14 -16.01 26.27
N TYR A 135 -30.15 -16.79 25.87
CA TYR A 135 -31.42 -16.24 25.38
C TYR A 135 -32.20 -15.47 26.45
N LEU A 136 -32.20 -15.94 27.70
CA LEU A 136 -32.83 -15.23 28.82
C LEU A 136 -32.11 -13.93 29.12
N ASP A 137 -30.77 -13.95 29.16
CA ASP A 137 -29.96 -12.76 29.43
C ASP A 137 -30.19 -11.67 28.37
N ILE A 138 -30.31 -12.05 27.09
CA ILE A 138 -30.65 -11.13 26.00
C ILE A 138 -32.06 -10.55 26.18
N ARG A 139 -33.05 -11.38 26.52
CA ARG A 139 -34.43 -10.94 26.74
C ARG A 139 -34.52 -9.96 27.90
N ASP A 140 -33.87 -10.27 29.01
CA ASP A 140 -33.94 -9.46 30.22
C ASP A 140 -33.21 -8.13 30.00
N SER A 141 -32.09 -8.14 29.28
CA SER A 141 -31.40 -6.92 28.82
C SER A 141 -32.29 -6.07 27.92
N LYS A 142 -33.00 -6.69 26.96
CA LYS A 142 -33.96 -5.97 26.08
C LYS A 142 -35.08 -5.34 26.89
N ASN A 143 -35.65 -6.06 27.84
CA ASN A 143 -36.73 -5.55 28.69
C ASN A 143 -36.26 -4.41 29.59
N ALA A 144 -35.04 -4.49 30.13
CA ALA A 144 -34.43 -3.41 30.89
C ALA A 144 -34.27 -2.14 30.03
N ILE A 145 -33.75 -2.28 28.80
CA ILE A 145 -33.61 -1.15 27.86
C ILE A 145 -34.97 -0.52 27.54
N ILE A 146 -36.00 -1.33 27.27
CA ILE A 146 -37.35 -0.83 26.99
C ILE A 146 -37.88 -0.04 28.19
N SER A 147 -37.75 -0.57 29.42
CA SER A 147 -38.22 0.11 30.63
C SER A 147 -37.55 1.46 30.86
N ILE A 148 -36.24 1.57 30.60
CA ILE A 148 -35.49 2.81 30.71
C ILE A 148 -35.93 3.80 29.62
N THR A 149 -36.10 3.33 28.39
CA THR A 149 -36.52 4.17 27.26
C THR A 149 -37.91 4.75 27.49
N ASP A 150 -38.85 3.94 28.01
CA ASP A 150 -40.21 4.38 28.31
C ASP A 150 -40.22 5.38 29.48
N SER A 151 -39.34 5.22 30.48
CA SER A 151 -39.21 6.18 31.58
C SER A 151 -38.71 7.56 31.15
N LEU A 152 -37.87 7.64 30.10
CA LEU A 152 -37.38 8.91 29.55
C LEU A 152 -38.44 9.61 28.68
N LYS A 153 -39.28 8.84 27.99
CA LYS A 153 -40.38 9.36 27.16
C LYS A 153 -41.51 9.98 27.96
N LEU A 154 -41.76 9.45 29.16
CA LEU A 154 -42.84 9.87 30.06
C LEU A 154 -42.43 10.96 31.07
N ASN A 155 -41.23 11.55 30.92
CA ASN A 155 -40.72 12.54 31.87
C ASN A 155 -41.07 13.98 31.44
N ASP A 156 -42.28 14.40 31.80
CA ASP A 156 -42.84 15.70 31.41
C ASP A 156 -42.13 16.89 32.11
N ASP A 157 -41.61 16.69 33.33
CA ASP A 157 -40.94 17.74 34.10
C ASP A 157 -39.69 18.28 33.37
N TYR A 158 -38.89 17.38 32.78
CA TYR A 158 -37.70 17.81 32.02
C TYR A 158 -38.04 18.48 30.70
N ARG A 159 -39.15 18.08 30.07
CA ARG A 159 -39.65 18.71 28.85
C ARG A 159 -40.16 20.13 29.15
N GLU A 160 -40.78 20.35 30.30
CA GLU A 160 -41.22 21.67 30.75
C GLU A 160 -40.03 22.60 31.06
N ILE A 161 -39.01 22.12 31.76
CA ILE A 161 -37.87 22.94 32.21
C ILE A 161 -36.91 23.30 31.07
N TYR A 162 -36.57 22.34 30.22
CA TYR A 162 -35.52 22.51 29.20
C TYR A 162 -36.07 22.72 27.79
N GLY A 163 -37.39 22.61 27.61
CA GLY A 163 -38.07 22.89 26.35
C GLY A 163 -37.48 22.11 25.17
N GLU A 164 -37.15 22.82 24.09
CA GLU A 164 -36.57 22.24 22.87
C GLU A 164 -35.19 21.59 23.07
N MET A 165 -34.48 21.89 24.17
CA MET A 165 -33.19 21.26 24.45
C MET A 165 -33.32 19.87 25.06
N TYR A 166 -34.50 19.47 25.53
CA TYR A 166 -34.77 18.12 25.98
C TYR A 166 -35.25 17.24 24.83
N ASN A 167 -34.47 16.22 24.50
CA ASN A 167 -34.78 15.23 23.46
C ASN A 167 -34.58 13.81 24.00
N GLU A 168 -35.25 13.52 25.12
CA GLU A 168 -35.26 12.18 25.75
C GLU A 168 -33.83 11.64 25.95
N GLY A 169 -33.53 10.44 25.47
CA GLY A 169 -32.21 9.81 25.56
C GLY A 169 -31.10 10.44 24.72
N LEU A 170 -31.42 11.44 23.87
CA LEU A 170 -30.46 12.18 23.04
C LEU A 170 -30.14 13.59 23.57
N THR A 171 -30.63 13.91 24.77
CA THR A 171 -30.43 15.22 25.40
C THR A 171 -28.95 15.50 25.66
N ASN A 172 -28.43 16.62 25.14
CA ASN A 172 -27.05 17.04 25.35
C ASN A 172 -26.92 17.92 26.61
N ILE A 173 -26.65 17.28 27.75
CA ILE A 173 -26.55 17.92 29.07
C ILE A 173 -25.46 19.01 29.10
N ASN A 174 -24.36 18.82 28.38
CA ASN A 174 -23.26 19.78 28.34
C ASN A 174 -23.65 21.07 27.62
N ALA A 175 -24.48 20.98 26.58
CA ALA A 175 -24.98 22.15 25.88
C ALA A 175 -25.87 23.00 26.79
N ILE A 176 -26.81 22.36 27.50
CA ILE A 176 -27.70 23.02 28.47
C ILE A 176 -26.88 23.72 29.57
N SER A 177 -25.88 23.04 30.14
CA SER A 177 -25.03 23.62 31.20
C SER A 177 -24.28 24.86 30.73
N ARG A 178 -23.76 24.88 29.49
CA ARG A 178 -23.02 26.03 28.95
C ARG A 178 -23.94 27.23 28.71
N VAL A 179 -25.15 26.98 28.22
CA VAL A 179 -26.15 28.04 27.97
C VAL A 179 -26.51 28.75 29.28
N ILE A 180 -26.74 27.99 30.35
CA ILE A 180 -27.06 28.57 31.68
C ILE A 180 -25.90 29.41 32.22
N GLN A 181 -24.66 28.93 32.13
CA GLN A 181 -23.50 29.68 32.59
C GLN A 181 -23.29 30.99 31.81
N ASN A 182 -23.43 30.94 30.48
CA ASN A 182 -23.30 32.11 29.62
C ASN A 182 -24.39 33.14 29.88
N PHE A 183 -25.62 32.69 30.11
CA PHE A 183 -26.73 33.58 30.47
C PHE A 183 -26.48 34.27 31.81
N GLY A 184 -25.91 33.56 32.80
CA GLY A 184 -25.51 34.16 34.08
C GLY A 184 -24.45 35.26 33.93
N ASN A 185 -23.52 35.12 33.00
CA ASN A 185 -22.54 36.16 32.70
C ASN A 185 -23.16 37.35 31.96
N TYR A 186 -24.09 37.08 31.04
CA TYR A 186 -24.83 38.10 30.31
C TYR A 186 -25.57 39.05 31.26
N ILE A 187 -26.26 38.51 32.27
CA ILE A 187 -26.97 39.31 33.28
C ILE A 187 -26.03 40.29 33.99
N LYS A 188 -24.82 39.85 34.35
CA LYS A 188 -23.82 40.66 35.08
C LYS A 188 -23.29 41.84 34.28
N CYS A 189 -23.46 41.87 32.96
CA CYS A 189 -23.05 42.98 32.11
C CYS A 189 -23.99 44.19 32.21
N PHE A 190 -25.14 44.05 32.88
CA PHE A 190 -26.13 45.11 33.01
C PHE A 190 -26.21 45.61 34.45
N ILE A 191 -26.53 46.90 34.59
CA ILE A 191 -26.55 47.60 35.88
C ILE A 191 -27.74 47.15 36.75
N ASP A 192 -28.86 46.78 36.11
CA ASP A 192 -30.05 46.27 36.79
C ASP A 192 -30.75 45.17 35.98
N ASP A 193 -31.55 44.36 36.68
CA ASP A 193 -32.30 43.25 36.06
C ASP A 193 -33.35 43.75 35.07
N LYS A 194 -33.82 45.00 35.21
CA LYS A 194 -34.78 45.60 34.29
C LYS A 194 -34.19 45.81 32.91
N ASN A 195 -32.93 46.26 32.82
CA ASN A 195 -32.23 46.42 31.54
C ASN A 195 -32.00 45.08 30.85
N VAL A 196 -31.74 44.00 31.60
CA VAL A 196 -31.66 42.64 31.05
C VAL A 196 -33.01 42.22 30.46
N ILE A 197 -34.11 42.45 31.16
CA ILE A 197 -35.44 42.11 30.65
C ILE A 197 -35.78 42.93 29.40
N GLU A 198 -35.31 44.18 29.32
CA GLU A 198 -35.48 45.00 28.11
C GLU A 198 -34.70 44.45 26.90
N THR A 199 -33.56 43.81 27.10
CA THR A 199 -32.75 43.24 26.00
C THR A 199 -33.28 41.89 25.50
N LEU A 200 -34.23 41.28 26.20
CA LEU A 200 -34.99 40.13 25.70
C LEU A 200 -36.04 40.54 24.65
N LYS A 201 -36.35 41.83 24.52
CA LYS A 201 -37.20 42.33 23.43
C LYS A 201 -36.40 42.32 22.12
N ILE A 202 -36.97 41.72 21.08
CA ILE A 202 -36.34 41.45 19.78
C ILE A 202 -35.62 42.69 19.21
N ASP A 203 -36.28 43.85 19.20
CA ASP A 203 -35.73 45.07 18.61
C ASP A 203 -34.48 45.61 19.34
N LYS A 204 -34.44 45.46 20.67
CA LYS A 204 -33.30 45.92 21.47
C LYS A 204 -32.15 44.92 21.45
N ASN A 205 -32.46 43.61 21.42
CA ASN A 205 -31.46 42.57 21.25
C ASN A 205 -30.68 42.74 19.94
N PHE A 206 -31.40 42.98 18.84
CA PHE A 206 -30.78 43.12 17.51
C PHE A 206 -29.83 44.32 17.45
N LYS A 207 -30.22 45.46 18.04
CA LYS A 207 -29.36 46.65 18.13
C LYS A 207 -28.11 46.41 18.97
N LEU A 208 -28.26 45.71 20.09
CA LEU A 208 -27.14 45.40 20.97
C LEU A 208 -26.13 44.47 20.27
N SER A 209 -26.61 43.41 19.62
CA SER A 209 -25.76 42.45 18.89
C SER A 209 -24.96 43.12 17.77
N ASN A 210 -25.59 44.01 16.98
CA ASN A 210 -24.87 44.74 15.93
C ASN A 210 -23.80 45.67 16.49
N HIS A 211 -24.06 46.32 17.63
CA HIS A 211 -23.09 47.20 18.26
C HIS A 211 -21.89 46.43 18.83
N LEU A 212 -22.14 45.29 19.50
CA LEU A 212 -21.09 44.44 20.06
C LEU A 212 -20.17 43.86 18.97
N ASN A 213 -20.73 43.42 17.84
CA ASN A 213 -19.92 42.94 16.72
C ASN A 213 -18.99 44.03 16.19
N ARG A 214 -19.48 45.27 16.08
CA ARG A 214 -18.66 46.39 15.63
C ARG A 214 -17.55 46.74 16.63
N CYS A 215 -17.83 46.66 17.92
CA CYS A 215 -16.81 46.91 18.95
C CYS A 215 -15.71 45.84 18.98
N LEU A 216 -16.06 44.57 18.73
CA LEU A 216 -15.08 43.48 18.64
C LEU A 216 -14.12 43.68 17.46
N GLU A 217 -14.66 43.98 16.27
CA GLU A 217 -13.85 44.25 15.08
C GLU A 217 -12.82 45.38 15.33
N VAL A 218 -13.28 46.49 15.90
CA VAL A 218 -12.42 47.66 16.15
C VAL A 218 -11.40 47.39 17.25
N SER A 219 -11.75 46.61 18.28
CA SER A 219 -10.84 46.27 19.38
C SER A 219 -9.68 45.40 18.91
N ASP A 220 -9.95 44.42 18.05
CA ASP A 220 -8.92 43.52 17.53
C ASP A 220 -7.95 44.24 16.58
N GLU A 221 -8.47 45.16 15.76
CA GLU A 221 -7.64 46.01 14.90
C GLU A 221 -6.67 46.88 15.73
N ILE A 222 -7.18 47.54 16.78
CA ILE A 222 -6.37 48.42 17.63
C ILE A 222 -5.30 47.65 18.40
N ASN A 223 -5.63 46.49 18.97
CA ASN A 223 -4.66 45.69 19.72
C ASN A 223 -3.53 45.18 18.83
N THR A 224 -3.86 44.77 17.60
CA THR A 224 -2.87 44.27 16.65
C THR A 224 -1.90 45.37 16.25
N LEU A 225 -2.40 46.59 15.99
CA LEU A 225 -1.59 47.76 15.68
C LEU A 225 -0.67 48.17 16.86
N PHE A 226 -1.21 48.18 18.08
CA PHE A 226 -0.45 48.57 19.28
C PHE A 226 0.69 47.59 19.62
N GLN A 227 0.46 46.28 19.45
CA GLN A 227 1.50 45.26 19.67
C GLN A 227 2.68 45.40 18.70
N HIS A 228 2.41 45.76 17.45
CA HIS A 228 3.46 45.99 16.46
C HIS A 228 4.25 47.27 16.78
N TYR A 229 3.57 48.35 17.13
CA TYR A 229 4.20 49.62 17.50
C TYR A 229 5.11 49.51 18.74
N SER A 230 4.65 48.81 19.77
CA SER A 230 5.36 48.63 21.05
C SER A 230 6.67 47.83 20.91
N LYS A 231 6.74 46.94 19.93
CA LYS A 231 7.95 46.16 19.64
C LYS A 231 9.07 47.01 19.03
N VAL A 232 8.71 48.08 18.32
CA VAL A 232 9.66 48.89 17.55
C VAL A 232 10.16 50.10 18.36
N PHE A 233 9.30 50.78 19.12
CA PHE A 233 9.67 52.02 19.83
C PHE A 233 9.64 51.88 21.36
N LYS A 234 10.67 51.24 21.93
CA LYS A 234 10.78 50.96 23.39
C LYS A 234 10.70 52.18 24.32
N PHE A 235 11.00 53.39 23.83
CA PHE A 235 11.00 54.63 24.63
C PHE A 235 9.74 55.50 24.49
N GLY A 236 8.82 55.18 23.57
CA GLY A 236 7.60 55.97 23.31
C GLY A 236 6.39 55.58 24.16
N VAL A 237 6.43 54.40 24.80
CA VAL A 237 5.29 53.75 25.46
C VAL A 237 4.73 54.55 26.65
N THR A 238 5.57 55.29 27.36
CA THR A 238 5.16 56.13 28.50
C THR A 238 4.25 57.27 28.08
N LYS A 239 4.31 57.76 26.85
CA LYS A 239 3.41 58.83 26.37
C LYS A 239 1.98 58.29 26.14
N PHE A 240 1.85 57.06 25.62
CA PHE A 240 0.56 56.43 25.32
C PHE A 240 -0.25 56.01 26.55
N LEU A 241 0.42 55.72 27.67
CA LEU A 241 -0.23 55.28 28.91
C LEU A 241 -0.78 56.43 29.76
N TYR A 242 -0.26 57.64 29.56
CA TYR A 242 -0.57 58.80 30.43
C TYR A 242 -1.09 60.04 29.67
N ALA A 243 -1.17 60.02 28.34
CA ALA A 243 -1.73 61.12 27.54
C ALA A 243 -3.23 60.90 27.24
N ASP A 244 -3.93 62.01 27.00
CA ASP A 244 -5.32 61.95 26.56
C ASP A 244 -5.45 61.33 25.16
N TYR A 245 -6.60 60.71 24.91
CA TYR A 245 -6.86 59.94 23.69
C TYR A 245 -6.71 60.79 22.41
N SER A 246 -7.02 62.09 22.48
CA SER A 246 -6.88 63.02 21.35
C SER A 246 -5.42 63.31 21.00
N GLU A 247 -4.56 63.54 22.00
CA GLU A 247 -3.13 63.80 21.76
C GLU A 247 -2.41 62.56 21.21
N THR A 248 -2.91 61.38 21.60
CA THR A 248 -2.42 60.10 21.12
C THR A 248 -2.73 59.90 19.63
N ILE A 249 -3.91 60.32 19.17
CA ILE A 249 -4.34 60.22 17.75
C ILE A 249 -3.52 61.16 16.86
N ASP A 250 -3.27 62.39 17.30
CA ASP A 250 -2.51 63.37 16.51
C ASP A 250 -1.05 62.92 16.33
N TYR A 251 -0.42 62.43 17.41
CA TYR A 251 0.93 61.89 17.36
C TYR A 251 1.06 60.64 16.48
N MET A 252 0.08 59.74 16.54
CA MET A 252 0.04 58.56 15.66
C MET A 252 -0.12 58.95 14.19
N SER A 253 -0.88 60.00 13.90
CA SER A 253 -1.11 60.50 12.54
C SER A 253 0.15 61.09 11.90
N ASP A 254 1.00 61.75 12.69
CA ASP A 254 2.28 62.27 12.22
C ASP A 254 3.32 61.16 12.02
N LEU A 255 3.34 60.14 12.89
CA LEU A 255 4.20 58.96 12.72
C LEU A 255 3.83 58.14 11.48
N LEU A 256 2.54 57.96 11.21
CA LEU A 256 2.03 57.27 10.02
C LEU A 256 2.49 57.93 8.71
N LYS A 257 2.70 59.26 8.71
CA LYS A 257 3.20 59.97 7.52
C LYS A 257 4.69 59.76 7.25
N SER A 258 5.46 59.29 8.23
CA SER A 258 6.91 59.13 8.15
C SER A 258 7.36 57.66 8.18
N GLU A 259 6.43 56.72 8.03
CA GLU A 259 6.66 55.28 8.18
C GLU A 259 7.62 54.71 7.12
N GLU A 260 7.41 55.04 5.85
CA GLU A 260 8.21 54.48 4.74
C GLU A 260 9.67 54.96 4.77
N GLU A 261 9.89 56.23 5.10
CA GLU A 261 11.23 56.83 5.16
C GLU A 261 12.04 56.30 6.35
N LEU A 262 11.38 56.06 7.48
CA LEU A 262 12.02 55.56 8.69
C LEU A 262 12.46 54.09 8.54
N ILE A 263 11.66 53.25 7.89
CA ILE A 263 12.01 51.84 7.63
C ILE A 263 13.25 51.76 6.74
N ALA A 264 13.30 52.56 5.68
CA ALA A 264 14.46 52.59 4.79
C ALA A 264 15.72 53.09 5.51
N TYR A 265 15.59 54.16 6.29
CA TYR A 265 16.70 54.74 7.05
C TYR A 265 17.24 53.79 8.12
N LEU A 266 16.38 53.16 8.93
CA LEU A 266 16.80 52.23 9.99
C LEU A 266 17.53 51.01 9.42
N ASN A 267 17.07 50.45 8.30
CA ASN A 267 17.73 49.31 7.67
C ASN A 267 19.14 49.66 7.17
N ILE A 268 19.32 50.86 6.61
CA ILE A 268 20.63 51.33 6.12
C ILE A 268 21.57 51.61 7.30
N VAL A 269 21.06 52.26 8.35
CA VAL A 269 21.84 52.59 9.54
C VAL A 269 22.28 51.34 10.29
N ASP A 270 21.39 50.36 10.50
CA ASP A 270 21.73 49.09 11.14
C ASP A 270 22.78 48.32 10.32
N GLY A 271 22.63 48.30 8.99
CA GLY A 271 23.62 47.70 8.10
C GLY A 271 25.00 48.36 8.18
N LEU A 272 25.05 49.69 8.22
CA LEU A 272 26.30 50.45 8.35
C LEU A 272 26.91 50.33 9.75
N GLN A 273 26.11 50.28 10.80
CA GLN A 273 26.56 50.11 12.19
C GLN A 273 27.36 48.81 12.34
N VAL A 274 26.87 47.71 11.76
CA VAL A 274 27.57 46.41 11.75
C VAL A 274 28.92 46.51 11.03
N ILE A 275 28.99 47.28 9.94
CA ILE A 275 30.24 47.48 9.18
C ILE A 275 31.25 48.29 10.00
N TYR A 276 30.79 49.34 10.69
CA TYR A 276 31.62 50.16 11.58
C TYR A 276 32.11 49.36 12.81
N ASP A 277 31.26 48.55 13.43
CA ASP A 277 31.60 47.72 14.58
C ASP A 277 32.70 46.68 14.25
N ASN A 278 32.80 46.30 12.98
CA ASN A 278 33.86 45.42 12.47
C ASN A 278 35.11 46.18 11.97
N ASN A 279 35.25 47.48 12.27
CA ASN A 279 36.34 48.37 11.85
C ASN A 279 36.52 48.50 10.32
N LEU A 280 35.45 48.27 9.54
CA LEU A 280 35.48 48.35 8.07
C LEU A 280 35.13 49.76 7.57
N ASN A 281 35.74 50.80 8.14
CA ASN A 281 35.40 52.20 7.88
C ASN A 281 35.49 52.60 6.40
N LYS A 282 36.49 52.07 5.68
CA LYS A 282 36.65 52.32 4.24
C LYS A 282 35.52 51.73 3.40
N LEU A 283 34.92 50.62 3.84
CA LEU A 283 33.77 50.00 3.17
C LEU A 283 32.51 50.82 3.43
N ALA A 284 32.33 51.31 4.66
CA ALA A 284 31.22 52.21 4.99
C ALA A 284 31.31 53.53 4.20
N ASP A 285 32.50 54.13 4.10
CA ASP A 285 32.74 55.29 3.25
C ASP A 285 32.44 54.99 1.78
N TYR A 286 32.92 53.85 1.27
CA TYR A 286 32.67 53.43 -0.11
C TYR A 286 31.16 53.30 -0.41
N ILE A 287 30.39 52.67 0.49
CA ILE A 287 28.92 52.55 0.40
C ILE A 287 28.24 53.93 0.40
N LEU A 288 28.68 54.85 1.26
CA LEU A 288 28.11 56.19 1.37
C LEU A 288 28.39 57.10 0.16
N PHE A 289 29.47 56.83 -0.59
CA PHE A 289 29.92 57.66 -1.72
C PHE A 289 29.70 57.05 -3.11
N LEU A 290 29.15 55.83 -3.19
CA LEU A 290 28.86 55.16 -4.46
C LEU A 290 27.68 55.80 -5.19
N LYS A 291 27.78 55.89 -6.53
CA LYS A 291 26.75 56.50 -7.40
C LYS A 291 25.85 55.48 -8.13
N GLU A 292 26.24 54.21 -8.20
CA GLU A 292 25.50 53.14 -8.88
C GLU A 292 25.50 51.87 -7.99
N GLU A 293 24.33 51.26 -7.75
CA GLU A 293 24.12 50.22 -6.71
C GLU A 293 24.55 48.79 -7.11
N ASP A 294 24.67 48.49 -8.40
CA ASP A 294 24.64 47.11 -8.90
C ASP A 294 25.93 46.29 -8.68
N THR A 295 27.07 46.89 -8.32
CA THR A 295 28.35 46.15 -8.19
C THR A 295 28.84 45.94 -6.76
N LEU A 296 28.30 46.67 -5.77
CA LEU A 296 28.83 46.69 -4.39
C LEU A 296 28.90 45.30 -3.74
N VAL A 297 27.81 44.53 -3.84
CA VAL A 297 27.71 43.21 -3.19
C VAL A 297 28.66 42.21 -3.85
N ASN A 298 28.84 42.32 -5.16
CA ASN A 298 29.71 41.43 -5.92
C ASN A 298 31.18 41.76 -5.66
N ASP A 299 31.54 43.05 -5.63
CA ASP A 299 32.90 43.52 -5.33
C ASP A 299 33.33 43.14 -3.91
N PHE A 300 32.42 43.26 -2.93
CA PHE A 300 32.69 42.84 -1.56
C PHE A 300 32.87 41.32 -1.46
N LYS A 301 31.96 40.53 -2.05
CA LYS A 301 32.07 39.06 -2.06
C LYS A 301 33.36 38.62 -2.72
N TYR A 302 33.68 39.14 -3.90
CA TYR A 302 34.91 38.84 -4.63
C TYR A 302 36.15 39.09 -3.77
N THR A 303 36.23 40.26 -3.15
CA THR A 303 37.37 40.65 -2.32
C THR A 303 37.47 39.79 -1.06
N TYR A 304 36.35 39.52 -0.39
CA TYR A 304 36.31 38.69 0.81
C TYR A 304 36.73 37.26 0.53
N PHE A 305 36.15 36.61 -0.49
CA PHE A 305 36.45 35.23 -0.83
C PHE A 305 37.85 35.05 -1.42
N SER A 306 38.34 36.01 -2.22
CA SER A 306 39.73 35.98 -2.71
C SER A 306 40.73 36.09 -1.56
N ASN A 307 40.46 36.94 -0.56
CA ASN A 307 41.32 37.01 0.63
C ASN A 307 41.26 35.76 1.50
N LEU A 308 40.07 35.16 1.65
CA LEU A 308 39.90 33.90 2.38
C LEU A 308 40.64 32.75 1.69
N GLN A 309 40.57 32.69 0.37
CA GLN A 309 41.32 31.75 -0.45
C GLN A 309 42.83 31.97 -0.27
N ASN A 310 43.32 33.21 -0.37
CA ASN A 310 44.73 33.51 -0.19
C ASN A 310 45.23 33.15 1.21
N LEU A 311 44.48 33.48 2.26
CA LEU A 311 44.82 33.09 3.65
C LEU A 311 44.82 31.58 3.85
N PHE A 312 43.93 30.85 3.18
CA PHE A 312 43.88 29.40 3.22
C PHE A 312 45.07 28.78 2.49
N LEU A 313 45.41 29.31 1.30
CA LEU A 313 46.55 28.88 0.49
C LEU A 313 47.90 29.23 1.14
N GLU A 314 48.01 30.34 1.87
CA GLU A 314 49.19 30.67 2.67
C GLU A 314 49.41 29.67 3.82
N LYS A 315 48.32 29.16 4.41
CA LYS A 315 48.40 28.20 5.51
C LYS A 315 48.60 26.76 5.04
N TYR A 316 48.14 26.43 3.84
CA TYR A 316 48.22 25.11 3.25
C TYR A 316 48.71 25.20 1.80
N GLU A 317 49.97 25.60 1.65
CA GLU A 317 50.62 25.86 0.36
C GLU A 317 50.55 24.66 -0.61
N ASN A 318 50.53 23.45 -0.04
CA ASN A 318 50.43 22.16 -0.72
C ASN A 318 49.07 21.95 -1.44
N ILE A 319 48.06 22.76 -1.15
CA ILE A 319 46.70 22.66 -1.74
C ILE A 319 46.59 23.54 -2.99
N ASN A 320 47.59 24.38 -3.28
CA ASN A 320 47.55 25.33 -4.39
C ASN A 320 47.60 24.65 -5.78
N ASN A 321 47.99 23.37 -5.83
CA ASN A 321 48.05 22.58 -7.05
C ASN A 321 46.86 21.62 -7.13
N TYR A 322 45.88 21.91 -8.00
CA TYR A 322 44.64 21.14 -8.17
C TYR A 322 44.87 19.63 -8.40
N LEU A 323 45.98 19.27 -9.06
CA LEU A 323 46.37 17.87 -9.31
C LEU A 323 46.74 17.13 -8.00
N GLU A 324 47.33 17.81 -7.02
CA GLU A 324 47.70 17.20 -5.74
C GLU A 324 46.46 16.94 -4.87
N ILE A 325 45.39 17.75 -4.97
CA ILE A 325 44.13 17.51 -4.27
C ILE A 325 43.45 16.24 -4.80
N GLU A 326 43.43 16.06 -6.12
CA GLU A 326 42.83 14.87 -6.74
C GLU A 326 43.58 13.60 -6.33
N GLU A 327 44.92 13.65 -6.31
CA GLU A 327 45.76 12.55 -5.83
C GLU A 327 45.53 12.26 -4.35
N LYS A 328 45.42 13.29 -3.50
CA LYS A 328 45.15 13.12 -2.06
C LYS A 328 43.75 12.60 -1.76
N LEU A 329 42.72 13.02 -2.50
CA LEU A 329 41.37 12.46 -2.36
C LEU A 329 41.33 10.99 -2.81
N LYS A 330 42.03 10.64 -3.89
CA LYS A 330 42.21 9.24 -4.30
C LYS A 330 42.91 8.43 -3.20
N GLU A 331 43.95 8.97 -2.59
CA GLU A 331 44.68 8.34 -1.48
C GLU A 331 43.77 8.12 -0.26
N VAL A 332 42.97 9.12 0.13
CA VAL A 332 41.99 8.99 1.25
C VAL A 332 40.96 7.90 0.98
N VAL A 333 40.39 7.83 -0.24
CA VAL A 333 39.41 6.80 -0.60
C VAL A 333 40.04 5.41 -0.58
N VAL A 334 41.30 5.28 -0.99
CA VAL A 334 42.04 4.01 -0.91
C VAL A 334 42.24 3.61 0.56
N LEU A 335 42.70 4.54 1.40
CA LEU A 335 42.92 4.30 2.83
C LEU A 335 41.63 3.93 3.57
N GLU A 336 40.50 4.60 3.27
CA GLU A 336 39.20 4.25 3.85
C GLU A 336 38.79 2.82 3.48
N LYS A 337 38.95 2.44 2.21
CA LYS A 337 38.67 1.07 1.75
C LYS A 337 39.56 0.05 2.45
N GLU A 338 40.84 0.36 2.66
CA GLU A 338 41.77 -0.50 3.39
C GLU A 338 41.36 -0.66 4.87
N ILE A 339 41.01 0.43 5.55
CA ILE A 339 40.53 0.41 6.94
C ILE A 339 39.25 -0.43 7.06
N ILE A 340 38.29 -0.24 6.16
CA ILE A 340 37.04 -1.02 6.14
C ILE A 340 37.37 -2.51 5.94
N LYS A 341 38.27 -2.84 5.01
CA LYS A 341 38.68 -4.21 4.72
C LYS A 341 39.37 -4.86 5.93
N ASP A 342 40.26 -4.14 6.60
CA ASP A 342 40.97 -4.63 7.79
C ASP A 342 40.02 -4.82 8.97
N ASN A 343 39.10 -3.88 9.21
CA ASN A 343 38.06 -4.04 10.23
C ASN A 343 37.16 -5.24 9.93
N THR A 344 36.77 -5.42 8.66
CA THR A 344 35.97 -6.58 8.24
C THR A 344 36.73 -7.89 8.47
N LEU A 345 38.03 -7.93 8.11
CA LEU A 345 38.90 -9.09 8.36
C LEU A 345 39.05 -9.38 9.85
N ASN A 346 39.24 -8.36 10.68
CA ASN A 346 39.34 -8.51 12.14
C ASN A 346 38.06 -9.08 12.73
N ILE A 347 36.88 -8.55 12.35
CA ILE A 347 35.57 -9.07 12.76
C ILE A 347 35.39 -10.52 12.31
N VAL A 348 35.68 -10.82 11.04
CA VAL A 348 35.58 -12.20 10.50
C VAL A 348 36.54 -13.15 11.21
N ASN A 349 37.75 -12.71 11.55
CA ASN A 349 38.73 -13.51 12.28
C ASN A 349 38.33 -13.74 13.73
N GLU A 350 37.75 -12.74 14.41
CA GLU A 350 37.17 -12.91 15.75
C GLU A 350 36.00 -13.90 15.73
N ILE A 351 35.08 -13.76 14.77
CA ILE A 351 33.98 -14.71 14.56
C ILE A 351 34.55 -16.11 14.33
N ARG A 352 35.51 -16.28 13.40
CA ARG A 352 36.13 -17.59 13.11
C ARG A 352 36.82 -18.22 14.32
N LYS A 353 37.59 -17.44 15.08
CA LYS A 353 38.23 -17.89 16.33
C LYS A 353 37.22 -18.37 17.36
N ASN A 354 36.07 -17.70 17.48
CA ASN A 354 35.03 -18.06 18.45
C ASN A 354 34.10 -19.19 17.96
N THR A 355 33.87 -19.31 16.65
CA THR A 355 33.05 -20.39 16.04
C THR A 355 33.71 -21.76 16.05
N GLY A 356 35.04 -21.84 16.26
CA GLY A 356 35.78 -23.09 16.34
C GLY A 356 35.49 -23.93 17.60
N ASN A 357 34.86 -23.33 18.62
CA ASN A 357 34.39 -24.06 19.79
C ASN A 357 33.09 -24.79 19.42
N LYS A 358 33.16 -26.13 19.29
CA LYS A 358 31.99 -27.00 19.06
C LYS A 358 30.89 -26.67 20.07
N PHE A 359 29.85 -25.97 19.60
CA PHE A 359 28.64 -25.74 20.36
C PHE A 359 27.90 -27.07 20.53
N SER A 360 27.60 -27.44 21.79
CA SER A 360 26.77 -28.61 22.10
C SER A 360 25.43 -28.14 22.64
N ILE A 361 24.34 -28.63 22.03
CA ILE A 361 22.96 -28.39 22.44
C ILE A 361 22.58 -29.24 23.68
N HIS A 362 23.50 -30.07 24.19
CA HIS A 362 23.22 -30.89 25.38
C HIS A 362 22.77 -30.02 26.57
N ASN A 363 21.68 -30.44 27.21
CA ASN A 363 21.04 -29.78 28.35
C ASN A 363 20.40 -28.41 28.05
N ILE A 364 19.99 -28.13 26.82
CA ILE A 364 19.01 -27.08 26.52
C ILE A 364 17.66 -27.77 26.40
N ASN A 365 16.70 -27.39 27.23
CA ASN A 365 15.34 -27.93 27.16
C ASN A 365 14.66 -27.47 25.85
N GLU A 366 13.71 -28.25 25.34
CA GLU A 366 12.89 -27.82 24.21
C GLU A 366 12.25 -26.46 24.51
N LEU A 367 12.31 -25.52 23.56
CA LEU A 367 11.80 -24.14 23.64
C LEU A 367 12.53 -23.18 24.61
N ASP A 368 13.68 -23.55 25.21
CA ASP A 368 14.50 -22.62 26.00
C ASP A 368 15.46 -21.80 25.09
N TYR A 369 14.88 -20.90 24.30
CA TYR A 369 15.62 -20.02 23.39
C TYR A 369 16.53 -19.04 24.14
N LYS A 370 16.21 -18.69 25.38
CA LYS A 370 17.04 -17.80 26.21
C LYS A 370 18.36 -18.47 26.61
N ALA A 371 18.32 -19.71 27.08
CA ALA A 371 19.55 -20.47 27.36
C ALA A 371 20.36 -20.73 26.09
N TYR A 372 19.69 -20.91 24.95
CA TYR A 372 20.32 -21.02 23.65
C TYR A 372 21.08 -19.75 23.26
N LEU A 373 20.42 -18.58 23.27
CA LEU A 373 21.02 -17.29 22.93
C LEU A 373 22.21 -16.97 23.83
N HIS A 374 22.05 -17.08 25.14
CA HIS A 374 23.10 -16.77 26.10
C HIS A 374 24.35 -17.67 25.92
N ARG A 375 24.17 -18.94 25.54
CA ARG A 375 25.30 -19.84 25.22
C ARG A 375 25.90 -19.58 23.85
N THR A 376 25.13 -19.05 22.90
CA THR A 376 25.59 -18.72 21.55
C THR A 376 26.05 -17.27 21.37
N LYS A 377 26.00 -16.43 22.40
CA LYS A 377 26.24 -14.98 22.35
C LYS A 377 27.56 -14.55 21.66
N ASN A 378 28.60 -15.39 21.71
CA ASN A 378 29.90 -15.10 21.08
C ASN A 378 30.12 -15.82 19.73
N ILE A 379 29.11 -16.56 19.25
CA ILE A 379 29.17 -17.43 18.08
C ILE A 379 28.12 -17.00 17.04
N LYS A 380 26.88 -16.73 17.49
CA LYS A 380 25.76 -16.30 16.66
C LYS A 380 25.47 -14.82 16.92
N ASN A 381 25.75 -14.01 15.89
CA ASN A 381 25.53 -12.56 15.93
C ASN A 381 24.25 -12.12 15.20
N LEU A 382 23.58 -13.05 14.50
CA LEU A 382 22.33 -12.81 13.77
C LEU A 382 21.31 -13.89 14.13
N VAL A 383 20.10 -13.45 14.45
CA VAL A 383 18.96 -14.32 14.76
C VAL A 383 17.78 -13.84 13.92
N LEU A 384 17.22 -14.75 13.12
CA LEU A 384 16.01 -14.52 12.35
C LEU A 384 14.87 -15.25 13.04
N ALA A 385 13.81 -14.53 13.39
CA ALA A 385 12.66 -15.10 14.08
C ALA A 385 11.37 -14.37 13.65
N PRO A 386 10.24 -15.08 13.52
CA PRO A 386 8.93 -14.45 13.37
C PRO A 386 8.54 -13.70 14.64
N THR A 387 7.66 -12.71 14.50
CA THR A 387 7.17 -11.86 15.59
C THR A 387 6.65 -12.67 16.79
N SER A 388 5.97 -13.80 16.52
CA SER A 388 5.48 -14.70 17.57
C SER A 388 6.59 -15.30 18.43
N ILE A 389 7.74 -15.63 17.84
CA ILE A 389 8.87 -16.18 18.60
C ILE A 389 9.55 -15.09 19.42
N VAL A 390 9.68 -13.88 18.85
CA VAL A 390 10.22 -12.72 19.56
C VAL A 390 9.41 -12.43 20.82
N ASN A 391 8.09 -12.39 20.72
CA ASN A 391 7.24 -11.99 21.84
C ASN A 391 7.16 -13.02 22.97
N HIS A 392 7.27 -14.31 22.65
CA HIS A 392 7.02 -15.38 23.63
C HIS A 392 8.30 -16.03 24.17
N TYR A 393 9.41 -16.00 23.41
CA TYR A 393 10.55 -16.86 23.69
C TYR A 393 11.91 -16.17 23.66
N LEU A 394 12.03 -14.95 23.12
CA LEU A 394 13.31 -14.22 23.07
C LEU A 394 13.34 -13.09 24.09
N ASP A 395 14.51 -12.89 24.71
CA ASP A 395 14.77 -11.72 25.56
C ASP A 395 15.43 -10.63 24.70
N ILE A 396 14.64 -9.63 24.31
CA ILE A 396 15.10 -8.59 23.38
C ILE A 396 16.27 -7.76 23.95
N ASN A 397 16.44 -7.72 25.27
CA ASN A 397 17.50 -6.98 25.93
C ASN A 397 18.90 -7.56 25.67
N GLU A 398 18.97 -8.81 25.21
CA GLU A 398 20.24 -9.44 24.81
C GLU A 398 20.76 -8.93 23.46
N PHE A 399 19.93 -8.21 22.68
CA PHE A 399 20.27 -7.68 21.37
C PHE A 399 20.61 -6.20 21.43
N ASP A 400 21.65 -5.79 20.70
CA ASP A 400 22.02 -4.38 20.56
C ASP A 400 21.19 -3.67 19.48
N LEU A 401 20.80 -4.40 18.42
CA LEU A 401 20.01 -3.91 17.30
C LEU A 401 18.89 -4.90 16.97
N VAL A 402 17.68 -4.38 16.79
CA VAL A 402 16.50 -5.11 16.31
C VAL A 402 16.08 -4.51 14.99
N ILE A 403 15.92 -5.34 13.96
CA ILE A 403 15.40 -4.92 12.66
C ILE A 403 14.04 -5.62 12.47
N ILE A 404 13.00 -4.82 12.28
CA ILE A 404 11.64 -5.30 12.00
C ILE A 404 11.37 -5.05 10.53
N ASP A 405 11.30 -6.11 9.73
CA ASP A 405 10.95 -6.05 8.32
C ASP A 405 9.44 -6.20 8.11
N ASP A 406 8.93 -5.72 6.97
CA ASP A 406 7.50 -5.77 6.61
C ASP A 406 6.53 -5.27 7.70
N ALA A 407 6.93 -4.23 8.44
CA ALA A 407 6.19 -3.72 9.60
C ALA A 407 4.82 -3.07 9.27
N HIS A 408 4.42 -3.09 7.99
CA HIS A 408 3.11 -2.67 7.49
C HIS A 408 2.05 -3.80 7.52
N LEU A 409 2.48 -5.07 7.62
CA LEU A 409 1.60 -6.24 7.50
C LEU A 409 0.80 -6.56 8.77
N LEU A 410 1.38 -6.35 9.96
CA LEU A 410 0.77 -6.69 11.25
C LEU A 410 0.37 -5.44 12.03
N ASP A 411 -0.52 -5.61 13.01
CA ASP A 411 -0.88 -4.54 13.95
C ASP A 411 0.36 -4.12 14.77
N ALA A 412 0.49 -2.82 15.05
CA ALA A 412 1.59 -2.27 15.82
C ALA A 412 1.78 -2.95 17.19
N ASN A 413 0.71 -3.44 17.79
CA ASN A 413 0.76 -4.09 19.11
C ASN A 413 1.37 -5.49 19.03
N GLU A 414 1.40 -6.12 17.85
CA GLU A 414 2.10 -7.39 17.67
C GLU A 414 3.62 -7.25 17.79
N TYR A 415 4.18 -6.05 17.64
CA TYR A 415 5.62 -5.82 17.76
C TYR A 415 6.08 -5.38 19.15
N ASN A 416 5.22 -5.55 20.17
CA ASN A 416 5.41 -4.98 21.51
C ASN A 416 6.75 -5.31 22.20
N GLU A 417 7.28 -6.53 22.06
CA GLU A 417 8.57 -6.90 22.63
C GLU A 417 9.73 -6.46 21.70
N ALA A 418 9.55 -6.56 20.38
CA ALA A 418 10.57 -6.17 19.40
C ALA A 418 10.97 -4.69 19.52
N ILE A 419 10.00 -3.80 19.78
CA ILE A 419 10.25 -2.36 19.92
C ILE A 419 10.98 -1.96 21.21
N LYS A 420 11.13 -2.87 22.18
CA LYS A 420 11.85 -2.61 23.44
C LYS A 420 13.36 -2.82 23.31
N GLY A 421 13.86 -3.20 22.13
CA GLY A 421 15.30 -3.34 21.87
C GLY A 421 16.07 -2.03 22.09
N LYS A 422 17.38 -2.12 22.34
CA LYS A 422 18.23 -0.93 22.60
C LYS A 422 18.28 0.03 21.42
N GLN A 423 18.40 -0.52 20.22
CA GLN A 423 18.25 0.19 18.95
C GLN A 423 17.29 -0.59 18.07
N VAL A 424 16.33 0.10 17.46
CA VAL A 424 15.29 -0.52 16.61
C VAL A 424 15.26 0.18 15.27
N ILE A 425 15.32 -0.60 14.19
CA ILE A 425 15.10 -0.14 12.81
C ILE A 425 13.82 -0.81 12.32
N ILE A 426 12.89 0.01 11.81
CA ILE A 426 11.59 -0.44 11.32
C ILE A 426 11.58 -0.24 9.81
N CYS A 427 11.33 -1.30 9.06
CA CYS A 427 11.30 -1.33 7.60
C CYS A 427 9.92 -1.80 7.11
N GLY A 428 9.49 -1.29 5.95
CA GLY A 428 8.29 -1.73 5.25
C GLY A 428 7.67 -0.61 4.40
N GLU A 429 6.47 -0.84 3.89
CA GLU A 429 5.82 0.07 2.96
C GLU A 429 4.97 1.14 3.67
N LEU A 430 5.07 2.39 3.21
CA LEU A 430 4.23 3.48 3.71
C LEU A 430 2.83 3.36 3.10
N GLN A 431 1.83 2.98 3.90
CA GLN A 431 0.46 2.94 3.43
C GLN A 431 -0.13 4.35 3.34
N LEU A 432 -0.45 4.78 2.10
CA LEU A 432 -1.00 6.11 1.81
C LEU A 432 -2.40 6.35 2.42
N GLN A 433 -3.14 5.28 2.74
CA GLN A 433 -4.42 5.36 3.43
C GLN A 433 -4.24 5.29 4.95
N SER A 434 -3.97 6.44 5.57
CA SER A 434 -3.73 6.61 7.01
C SER A 434 -4.94 6.31 7.92
N VAL A 435 -6.10 5.95 7.37
CA VAL A 435 -7.36 5.91 8.12
C VAL A 435 -7.74 4.49 8.59
N ALA A 436 -7.13 3.42 8.06
CA ALA A 436 -7.59 2.05 8.31
C ALA A 436 -6.56 1.06 8.90
N SER A 437 -5.25 1.31 8.81
CA SER A 437 -4.24 0.35 9.27
C SER A 437 -3.47 0.83 10.50
N ASN A 438 -3.73 0.19 11.63
CA ASN A 438 -3.02 0.38 12.89
C ASN A 438 -1.67 -0.37 12.89
N ASN A 439 -0.87 -0.22 11.84
CA ASN A 439 0.44 -0.85 11.71
C ASN A 439 1.57 -0.01 12.35
N LEU A 440 2.75 -0.60 12.52
CA LEU A 440 3.83 0.04 13.26
C LEU A 440 4.40 1.26 12.52
N ILE A 441 4.48 1.20 11.19
CA ILE A 441 5.00 2.26 10.32
C ILE A 441 4.11 3.51 10.38
N SER A 442 2.79 3.35 10.37
CA SER A 442 1.85 4.48 10.42
C SER A 442 1.88 5.25 11.75
N ARG A 443 2.37 4.63 12.83
CA ARG A 443 2.54 5.26 14.15
C ARG A 443 3.85 6.04 14.29
N MET A 444 4.79 5.93 13.34
CA MET A 444 6.07 6.62 13.41
C MET A 444 5.94 8.11 13.07
N ARG A 445 6.75 8.93 13.74
CA ARG A 445 6.80 10.38 13.46
C ARG A 445 7.49 10.61 12.13
N SER A 446 6.95 11.50 11.30
CA SER A 446 7.48 11.82 9.97
C SER A 446 8.95 12.23 9.97
N ASN A 447 9.43 12.91 11.01
CA ASN A 447 10.84 13.31 11.15
C ASN A 447 11.81 12.15 11.41
N SER A 448 11.30 10.94 11.67
CA SER A 448 12.07 9.74 11.98
C SER A 448 12.03 8.72 10.83
N ILE A 449 11.39 9.06 9.71
CA ILE A 449 11.18 8.17 8.56
C ILE A 449 12.13 8.57 7.44
N ILE A 450 12.88 7.60 6.92
CA ILE A 450 13.68 7.74 5.70
C ILE A 450 12.84 7.14 4.57
N ASN A 451 12.34 8.00 3.68
CA ASN A 451 11.55 7.55 2.52
C ASN A 451 12.48 7.13 1.37
N MET A 452 12.47 5.85 1.05
CA MET A 452 13.14 5.31 -0.13
C MET A 452 12.14 5.19 -1.28
N ASN A 453 11.95 6.27 -2.03
CA ASN A 453 10.89 6.38 -3.04
C ASN A 453 11.20 5.65 -4.36
N TYR A 454 12.43 5.16 -4.54
CA TYR A 454 12.89 4.66 -5.83
C TYR A 454 13.55 3.30 -5.71
N ARG A 455 13.04 2.34 -6.49
CA ARG A 455 13.70 1.06 -6.73
C ARG A 455 14.58 1.16 -7.97
N PHE A 456 15.88 0.94 -7.80
CA PHE A 456 16.79 0.85 -8.95
C PHE A 456 16.72 -0.54 -9.56
N ILE A 457 16.37 -0.61 -10.85
CA ILE A 457 16.23 -1.86 -11.59
C ILE A 457 17.13 -1.78 -12.81
N PRO A 458 17.87 -2.85 -13.17
CA PRO A 458 18.72 -2.89 -14.35
C PRO A 458 17.95 -2.94 -15.68
N THR A 459 16.79 -2.27 -15.76
CA THR A 459 15.89 -2.25 -16.90
C THR A 459 16.09 -0.97 -17.72
N PRO A 460 15.93 -1.03 -19.06
CA PRO A 460 15.97 0.14 -19.91
C PRO A 460 15.04 1.24 -19.42
N LYS A 461 15.54 2.48 -19.35
CA LYS A 461 14.82 3.61 -18.77
C LYS A 461 13.43 3.86 -19.38
N ASN A 462 13.27 3.66 -20.69
CA ASN A 462 11.98 3.86 -21.35
C ASN A 462 10.89 2.91 -20.83
N LEU A 463 11.25 1.66 -20.49
CA LEU A 463 10.29 0.70 -19.95
C LEU A 463 9.82 1.09 -18.54
N LEU A 464 10.73 1.66 -17.73
CA LEU A 464 10.43 2.03 -16.34
C LEU A 464 9.68 3.34 -16.18
N ASN A 465 9.61 4.19 -17.21
CA ASN A 465 8.79 5.39 -17.18
C ASN A 465 7.29 5.11 -16.96
N TYR A 466 6.86 3.87 -17.22
CA TYR A 466 5.49 3.41 -17.02
C TYR A 466 5.29 2.73 -15.66
N MET A 467 6.37 2.54 -14.89
CA MET A 467 6.35 1.93 -13.56
C MET A 467 6.69 2.99 -12.52
N ASP A 468 5.68 3.46 -11.78
CA ASP A 468 5.87 4.44 -10.72
C ASP A 468 6.86 3.94 -9.65
N GLY A 469 7.68 4.84 -9.12
CA GLY A 469 8.64 4.52 -8.05
C GLY A 469 9.83 3.65 -8.49
N SER A 470 10.04 3.44 -9.80
CA SER A 470 11.21 2.71 -10.32
C SER A 470 12.16 3.64 -11.10
N LEU A 471 13.46 3.44 -10.92
CA LEU A 471 14.51 4.16 -11.65
C LEU A 471 15.36 3.18 -12.47
N GLY A 472 15.53 3.51 -13.74
CA GLY A 472 16.27 2.70 -14.70
C GLY A 472 17.74 3.02 -14.82
N LEU A 473 18.47 2.05 -15.34
CA LEU A 473 19.83 2.28 -15.84
C LEU A 473 19.76 2.97 -17.20
N ILE A 474 20.61 3.98 -17.40
CA ILE A 474 20.85 4.55 -18.72
C ILE A 474 22.04 3.81 -19.34
N LYS A 475 21.79 3.03 -20.39
CA LYS A 475 22.84 2.34 -21.15
C LYS A 475 23.59 3.33 -22.04
N ASN A 476 24.78 2.97 -22.53
CA ASN A 476 25.62 3.85 -23.37
C ASN A 476 25.04 4.15 -24.76
N THR A 477 24.06 3.36 -25.23
CA THR A 477 23.40 3.62 -26.51
C THR A 477 21.93 3.99 -26.38
N PHE A 478 21.47 4.91 -27.22
CA PHE A 478 20.08 5.38 -27.21
C PHE A 478 19.09 4.26 -27.53
N SER A 479 19.41 3.43 -28.52
CA SER A 479 18.64 2.26 -28.94
C SER A 479 18.47 1.21 -27.84
N SER A 480 19.49 1.03 -26.99
CA SER A 480 19.41 0.09 -25.86
C SER A 480 18.53 0.61 -24.73
N ASN A 481 18.36 1.94 -24.62
CA ASN A 481 17.49 2.56 -23.61
C ASN A 481 16.00 2.56 -24.01
N LYS A 482 15.68 2.50 -25.33
CA LYS A 482 14.30 2.34 -25.80
C LYS A 482 13.67 1.03 -25.30
N GLY A 483 14.47 -0.03 -25.19
CA GLY A 483 14.09 -1.28 -24.53
C GLY A 483 12.96 -2.09 -25.19
N ILE A 484 12.43 -1.69 -26.34
CA ILE A 484 11.27 -2.34 -26.99
C ILE A 484 11.62 -2.71 -28.43
N LYS A 485 11.18 -3.88 -28.89
CA LYS A 485 11.22 -4.29 -30.30
C LYS A 485 9.97 -5.07 -30.68
N VAL A 486 9.29 -4.64 -31.74
CA VAL A 486 8.17 -5.39 -32.34
C VAL A 486 8.72 -6.29 -33.45
N ILE A 487 8.32 -7.55 -33.46
CA ILE A 487 8.72 -8.55 -34.45
C ILE A 487 7.46 -9.17 -35.05
N THR A 488 7.41 -9.28 -36.37
CA THR A 488 6.31 -9.93 -37.12
C THR A 488 6.71 -11.30 -37.68
N ASN A 489 8.01 -11.61 -37.71
CA ASN A 489 8.60 -12.84 -38.23
C ASN A 489 8.83 -13.91 -37.14
N SER A 490 9.26 -15.12 -37.52
CA SER A 490 9.53 -16.26 -36.62
C SER A 490 10.30 -15.86 -35.34
N ILE A 491 9.57 -15.90 -34.23
CA ILE A 491 10.06 -15.55 -32.89
C ILE A 491 11.03 -16.61 -32.34
N LEU A 492 10.83 -17.87 -32.69
CA LEU A 492 11.67 -18.98 -32.22
C LEU A 492 13.06 -18.95 -32.86
N ASP A 493 13.16 -18.52 -34.13
CA ASP A 493 14.45 -18.25 -34.77
C ASP A 493 15.19 -17.11 -34.08
N PHE A 494 14.48 -16.07 -33.65
CA PHE A 494 15.06 -14.97 -32.89
C PHE A 494 15.62 -15.47 -31.55
N VAL A 495 14.85 -16.25 -30.80
CA VAL A 495 15.30 -16.87 -29.53
C VAL A 495 16.52 -17.78 -29.75
N THR A 496 16.49 -18.60 -30.81
CA THR A 496 17.60 -19.50 -31.14
C THR A 496 18.88 -18.72 -31.44
N ASN A 497 18.78 -17.63 -32.21
CA ASN A 497 19.91 -16.75 -32.51
C ASN A 497 20.46 -16.03 -31.25
N LEU A 498 19.62 -15.69 -30.28
CA LEU A 498 20.09 -15.13 -29.00
C LEU A 498 21.01 -16.11 -28.27
N TYR A 499 20.60 -17.38 -28.15
CA TYR A 499 21.41 -18.42 -27.50
C TYR A 499 22.66 -18.83 -28.28
N ILE A 500 22.66 -18.67 -29.61
CA ILE A 500 23.86 -18.85 -30.44
C ILE A 500 24.89 -17.76 -30.12
N ASN A 501 24.45 -16.50 -30.01
CA ASN A 501 25.34 -15.38 -29.76
C ASN A 501 25.84 -15.32 -28.31
N ASN A 502 24.99 -15.70 -27.35
CA ASN A 502 25.34 -15.76 -25.93
C ASN A 502 24.51 -16.85 -25.24
N ASP A 503 25.18 -17.90 -24.76
CA ASP A 503 24.53 -19.06 -24.15
C ASP A 503 24.16 -18.89 -22.68
N HIS A 504 24.43 -17.71 -22.10
CA HIS A 504 24.06 -17.33 -20.74
C HIS A 504 22.85 -16.39 -20.66
N VAL A 505 22.23 -16.06 -21.80
CA VAL A 505 21.06 -15.18 -21.85
C VAL A 505 19.88 -15.82 -21.10
N LEU A 506 19.20 -15.03 -20.29
CA LEU A 506 17.97 -15.43 -19.59
C LEU A 506 16.75 -14.86 -20.32
N ILE A 507 15.77 -15.71 -20.64
CA ILE A 507 14.60 -15.32 -21.46
C ILE A 507 13.31 -15.79 -20.79
N ASN A 508 12.34 -14.88 -20.63
CA ASN A 508 10.94 -15.24 -20.41
C ASN A 508 10.17 -15.18 -21.73
N ILE A 509 9.41 -16.23 -22.04
CA ILE A 509 8.47 -16.29 -23.16
C ILE A 509 7.06 -16.43 -22.61
N PHE A 510 6.18 -15.50 -22.98
CA PHE A 510 4.80 -15.45 -22.53
C PHE A 510 3.86 -16.01 -23.57
N SER A 511 3.25 -17.15 -23.24
CA SER A 511 2.20 -17.80 -24.04
C SER A 511 1.16 -18.45 -23.13
N LYS A 512 -0.10 -18.36 -23.55
CA LYS A 512 -1.26 -18.76 -22.76
C LYS A 512 -1.57 -20.23 -22.93
N GLY A 513 -1.75 -20.92 -21.81
CA GLY A 513 -2.16 -22.32 -21.77
C GLY A 513 -1.03 -23.33 -22.01
N PHE A 514 -1.21 -24.52 -21.45
CA PHE A 514 -0.17 -25.56 -21.41
C PHE A 514 0.23 -26.09 -22.79
N ASN A 515 -0.70 -26.14 -23.74
CA ASN A 515 -0.41 -26.69 -25.08
C ASN A 515 0.51 -25.76 -25.88
N GLY A 516 0.26 -24.45 -25.90
CA GLY A 516 1.13 -23.49 -26.58
C GLY A 516 2.53 -23.44 -25.97
N GLN A 517 2.61 -23.50 -24.63
CA GLN A 517 3.89 -23.60 -23.93
C GLN A 517 4.67 -24.86 -24.31
N LYS A 518 3.99 -26.01 -24.40
CA LYS A 518 4.59 -27.27 -24.81
C LYS A 518 5.10 -27.21 -26.27
N GLU A 519 4.31 -26.66 -27.19
CA GLU A 519 4.69 -26.51 -28.60
C GLU A 519 5.97 -25.65 -28.73
N ILE A 520 6.08 -24.56 -27.98
CA ILE A 520 7.29 -23.72 -27.95
C ILE A 520 8.53 -24.54 -27.55
N TYR A 521 8.44 -25.40 -26.53
CA TYR A 521 9.57 -26.26 -26.14
C TYR A 521 9.92 -27.29 -27.22
N GLU A 522 8.93 -27.91 -27.86
CA GLU A 522 9.14 -28.91 -28.92
C GLU A 522 9.81 -28.26 -30.15
N ASP A 523 9.31 -27.10 -30.59
CA ASP A 523 9.84 -26.38 -31.75
C ASP A 523 11.25 -25.82 -31.49
N LEU A 524 11.50 -25.25 -30.31
CA LEU A 524 12.85 -24.81 -29.93
C LEU A 524 13.83 -25.99 -29.85
N THR A 525 13.37 -27.16 -29.39
CA THR A 525 14.22 -28.37 -29.37
C THR A 525 14.67 -28.73 -30.78
N ASN A 526 13.75 -28.73 -31.75
CA ASN A 526 14.07 -29.02 -33.14
C ASN A 526 15.06 -27.99 -33.71
N LEU A 527 14.82 -26.70 -33.50
CA LEU A 527 15.71 -25.63 -33.95
C LEU A 527 17.11 -25.70 -33.31
N PHE A 528 17.20 -26.02 -32.02
CA PHE A 528 18.49 -26.20 -31.35
C PHE A 528 19.27 -27.41 -31.88
N ILE A 529 18.58 -28.51 -32.19
CA ILE A 529 19.19 -29.69 -32.81
C ILE A 529 19.70 -29.35 -34.21
N GLU A 530 18.93 -28.62 -35.02
CA GLU A 530 19.35 -28.15 -36.35
C GLU A 530 20.56 -27.19 -36.30
N LYS A 531 20.79 -26.53 -35.16
CA LYS A 531 21.92 -25.61 -34.92
C LYS A 531 23.08 -26.27 -34.14
N ASP A 532 23.12 -27.59 -34.08
CA ASP A 532 24.20 -28.39 -33.44
C ASP A 532 24.36 -28.20 -31.93
N PHE A 533 23.28 -27.86 -31.20
CA PHE A 533 23.35 -27.80 -29.74
C PHE A 533 23.36 -29.22 -29.14
N SER A 534 24.22 -29.45 -28.15
CA SER A 534 24.24 -30.73 -27.45
C SER A 534 23.02 -30.92 -26.55
N LYS A 535 22.58 -32.16 -26.34
CA LYS A 535 21.46 -32.49 -25.45
C LYS A 535 21.60 -31.89 -24.05
N ASN A 536 22.80 -31.93 -23.47
CA ASN A 536 23.05 -31.35 -22.15
C ASN A 536 22.89 -29.83 -22.14
N LYS A 537 23.29 -29.15 -23.23
CA LYS A 537 23.12 -27.70 -23.38
C LYS A 537 21.64 -27.33 -23.50
N ILE A 538 20.85 -28.10 -24.25
CA ILE A 538 19.40 -27.89 -24.38
C ILE A 538 18.71 -28.06 -23.02
N ILE A 539 19.06 -29.11 -22.27
CA ILE A 539 18.50 -29.34 -20.91
C ILE A 539 18.86 -28.19 -19.97
N ASP A 540 20.11 -27.71 -19.99
CA ASP A 540 20.53 -26.56 -19.17
C ASP A 540 19.75 -25.28 -19.53
N ILE A 541 19.54 -25.02 -20.83
CA ILE A 541 18.71 -23.89 -21.28
C ILE A 541 17.31 -23.98 -20.71
N PHE A 542 16.63 -25.12 -20.87
CA PHE A 542 15.24 -25.28 -20.40
C PHE A 542 15.11 -25.32 -18.89
N ALA A 543 16.12 -25.82 -18.17
CA ALA A 543 16.06 -25.89 -16.70
C ALA A 543 16.35 -24.52 -16.05
N ASN A 544 17.31 -23.75 -16.58
CA ASN A 544 17.91 -22.63 -15.86
C ASN A 544 17.81 -21.28 -16.58
N LYS A 545 17.55 -21.24 -17.89
CA LYS A 545 17.74 -20.03 -18.71
C LYS A 545 16.51 -19.58 -19.48
N LEU A 546 15.65 -20.51 -19.86
CA LEU A 546 14.39 -20.25 -20.53
C LEU A 546 13.22 -20.51 -19.58
N ASN A 547 12.31 -19.55 -19.49
CA ASN A 547 11.04 -19.70 -18.78
C ASN A 547 9.90 -19.44 -19.75
N VAL A 548 9.16 -20.48 -20.12
CA VAL A 548 7.92 -20.36 -20.91
C VAL A 548 6.75 -20.43 -19.94
N VAL A 549 6.04 -19.32 -19.76
CA VAL A 549 5.04 -19.18 -18.70
C VAL A 549 3.85 -18.34 -19.17
N ASP A 550 2.69 -18.55 -18.56
CA ASP A 550 1.57 -17.65 -18.77
C ASP A 550 1.79 -16.35 -17.99
N LEU A 551 1.69 -15.21 -18.67
CA LEU A 551 1.85 -13.89 -18.08
C LEU A 551 0.94 -13.64 -16.87
N SER A 552 -0.22 -14.30 -16.80
CA SER A 552 -1.16 -14.18 -15.68
C SER A 552 -0.65 -14.78 -14.36
N ILE A 553 0.33 -15.69 -14.39
CA ILE A 553 0.77 -16.48 -13.23
C ILE A 553 1.87 -15.77 -12.42
N GLY A 554 2.61 -14.84 -13.03
CA GLY A 554 3.60 -13.99 -12.33
C GLY A 554 4.89 -14.68 -11.86
N TYR A 555 5.12 -15.96 -12.19
CA TYR A 555 6.40 -16.64 -11.91
C TYR A 555 7.44 -16.31 -12.99
N LEU A 556 8.30 -15.32 -12.70
CA LEU A 556 9.27 -14.77 -13.66
C LEU A 556 10.71 -14.99 -13.23
N TYR A 557 11.58 -15.29 -14.20
CA TYR A 557 13.01 -15.09 -14.02
C TYR A 557 13.34 -13.61 -14.13
N HIS A 558 14.40 -13.17 -13.43
CA HIS A 558 15.09 -11.93 -13.77
C HIS A 558 15.80 -12.10 -15.10
N SER A 559 15.05 -11.87 -16.17
CA SER A 559 15.45 -12.12 -17.56
C SER A 559 16.22 -10.95 -18.16
N ASP A 560 17.01 -11.27 -19.16
CA ASP A 560 17.55 -10.27 -20.08
C ASP A 560 16.47 -9.86 -21.09
N TYR A 561 15.68 -10.83 -21.58
CA TYR A 561 14.60 -10.57 -22.52
C TYR A 561 13.25 -11.08 -22.02
N ASN A 562 12.23 -10.24 -22.17
CA ASN A 562 10.83 -10.63 -22.03
C ASN A 562 10.20 -10.66 -23.42
N ILE A 563 9.54 -11.76 -23.77
CA ILE A 563 9.01 -12.00 -25.11
C ILE A 563 7.54 -12.38 -25.00
N ILE A 564 6.65 -11.66 -25.67
CA ILE A 564 5.19 -11.92 -25.61
C ILE A 564 4.62 -12.30 -26.97
N TYR A 565 3.81 -13.35 -27.00
CA TYR A 565 2.89 -13.65 -28.10
C TYR A 565 1.62 -12.82 -27.94
N LEU A 566 1.51 -11.71 -28.68
CA LEU A 566 0.40 -10.77 -28.49
C LEU A 566 -0.97 -11.41 -28.79
N GLU A 567 -1.00 -12.37 -29.71
CA GLU A 567 -2.20 -13.14 -30.08
C GLU A 567 -2.87 -13.85 -28.88
N ASP A 568 -2.12 -14.17 -27.82
CA ASP A 568 -2.65 -14.87 -26.65
C ASP A 568 -3.30 -13.93 -25.62
N TYR A 569 -3.02 -12.63 -25.70
CA TYR A 569 -3.33 -11.64 -24.66
C TYR A 569 -4.06 -10.39 -25.17
N TYR A 570 -4.31 -10.27 -26.47
CA TYR A 570 -4.88 -9.05 -27.07
C TYR A 570 -6.29 -8.71 -26.56
N ASP A 571 -7.06 -9.67 -26.03
CA ASP A 571 -8.46 -9.51 -25.63
C ASP A 571 -8.66 -9.30 -24.12
N VAL A 572 -7.56 -9.06 -23.38
CA VAL A 572 -7.59 -8.90 -21.93
C VAL A 572 -7.96 -7.46 -21.54
N ASP A 573 -9.09 -7.29 -20.86
CA ASP A 573 -9.65 -5.97 -20.49
C ASP A 573 -9.74 -5.68 -18.99
N SER A 574 -9.43 -6.64 -18.12
CA SER A 574 -9.52 -6.45 -16.66
C SER A 574 -8.38 -5.54 -16.15
N GLU A 575 -8.70 -4.29 -15.80
CA GLU A 575 -7.72 -3.26 -15.43
C GLU A 575 -6.65 -3.70 -14.39
N PRO A 576 -7.00 -4.35 -13.25
CA PRO A 576 -5.99 -4.80 -12.28
C PRO A 576 -5.07 -5.89 -12.85
N LEU A 577 -5.61 -6.76 -13.69
CA LEU A 577 -4.87 -7.87 -14.29
C LEU A 577 -3.98 -7.37 -15.43
N VAL A 578 -4.48 -6.42 -16.23
CA VAL A 578 -3.70 -5.74 -17.27
C VAL A 578 -2.50 -5.03 -16.66
N ASN A 579 -2.67 -4.25 -15.59
CA ASN A 579 -1.57 -3.53 -14.95
C ASN A 579 -0.48 -4.48 -14.44
N ASN A 580 -0.85 -5.54 -13.72
CA ASN A 580 0.11 -6.55 -13.26
C ASN A 580 0.85 -7.23 -14.42
N MET A 581 0.13 -7.58 -15.50
CA MET A 581 0.73 -8.18 -16.69
C MET A 581 1.72 -7.25 -17.39
N ILE A 582 1.39 -5.95 -17.48
CA ILE A 582 2.27 -4.93 -18.06
C ILE A 582 3.52 -4.76 -17.18
N ASP A 583 3.38 -4.66 -15.87
CA ASP A 583 4.54 -4.55 -14.95
C ASP A 583 5.50 -5.73 -15.11
N TYR A 584 4.96 -6.95 -15.18
CA TYR A 584 5.75 -8.16 -15.44
C TYR A 584 6.48 -8.14 -16.78
N LEU A 585 5.86 -7.62 -17.84
CA LEU A 585 6.48 -7.50 -19.17
C LEU A 585 7.63 -6.50 -19.19
N LEU A 586 7.49 -5.38 -18.48
CA LEU A 586 8.46 -4.28 -18.49
C LEU A 586 9.75 -4.61 -17.74
N LEU A 587 9.72 -5.56 -16.80
CA LEU A 587 10.86 -5.94 -15.96
C LEU A 587 11.85 -6.90 -16.67
N CYS A 588 12.66 -6.38 -17.59
CA CYS A 588 13.77 -7.12 -18.23
C CYS A 588 15.05 -6.27 -18.30
N LYS A 589 16.22 -6.90 -18.41
CA LYS A 589 17.49 -6.14 -18.45
C LYS A 589 17.82 -5.55 -19.81
N GLU A 590 17.48 -6.23 -20.89
CA GLU A 590 17.83 -5.87 -22.25
C GLU A 590 16.64 -5.29 -23.01
N LYS A 591 15.66 -6.11 -23.39
CA LYS A 591 14.52 -5.66 -24.22
C LYS A 591 13.24 -6.47 -23.99
N LEU A 592 12.12 -5.78 -24.09
CA LEU A 592 10.80 -6.35 -24.34
C LEU A 592 10.61 -6.59 -25.84
N ILE A 593 10.29 -7.83 -26.21
CA ILE A 593 10.00 -8.25 -27.58
C ILE A 593 8.51 -8.55 -27.70
N ILE A 594 7.82 -7.84 -28.59
CA ILE A 594 6.40 -8.06 -28.85
C ILE A 594 6.28 -8.78 -30.18
N TYR A 595 5.75 -10.00 -30.16
CA TYR A 595 5.45 -10.74 -31.37
C TYR A 595 4.01 -10.45 -31.80
N ASP A 596 3.89 -9.74 -32.91
CA ASP A 596 2.62 -9.31 -33.48
C ASP A 596 2.53 -9.75 -34.95
N ASN A 597 2.23 -11.02 -35.17
CA ASN A 597 2.09 -11.62 -36.50
C ASN A 597 0.86 -11.11 -37.28
N LYS A 598 -0.16 -10.59 -36.59
CA LYS A 598 -1.47 -10.22 -37.15
C LYS A 598 -1.72 -8.71 -37.15
N GLY A 599 -0.82 -7.91 -36.59
CA GLY A 599 -0.95 -6.45 -36.53
C GLY A 599 -1.98 -5.98 -35.50
N TYR A 600 -2.13 -6.70 -34.39
CA TYR A 600 -3.08 -6.39 -33.33
C TYR A 600 -2.82 -5.05 -32.67
N LEU A 601 -1.56 -4.60 -32.58
CA LEU A 601 -1.23 -3.27 -32.05
C LEU A 601 -1.95 -2.15 -32.81
N GLU A 602 -2.15 -2.26 -34.11
CA GLU A 602 -2.78 -1.18 -34.90
C GLU A 602 -4.29 -1.38 -35.09
N GLN A 603 -4.81 -2.60 -34.87
CA GLN A 603 -6.16 -2.99 -35.29
C GLN A 603 -7.16 -3.15 -34.15
N ILE A 604 -6.69 -3.40 -32.92
CA ILE A 604 -7.55 -3.77 -31.78
C ILE A 604 -7.53 -2.69 -30.71
N ASP A 605 -8.72 -2.34 -30.24
CA ASP A 605 -8.96 -1.43 -29.12
C ASP A 605 -9.38 -2.25 -27.89
N SER A 606 -8.39 -2.71 -27.12
CA SER A 606 -8.58 -3.43 -25.85
C SER A 606 -7.72 -2.82 -24.75
N GLY A 607 -8.08 -3.05 -23.48
CA GLY A 607 -7.37 -2.54 -22.32
C GLY A 607 -5.88 -2.87 -22.35
N PHE A 608 -5.54 -4.13 -22.61
CA PHE A 608 -4.15 -4.58 -22.71
C PHE A 608 -3.40 -3.96 -23.90
N VAL A 609 -3.98 -4.01 -25.11
CA VAL A 609 -3.34 -3.49 -26.33
C VAL A 609 -3.15 -1.97 -26.23
N ASN A 610 -4.11 -1.24 -25.64
CA ASN A 610 -4.02 0.20 -25.48
C ASN A 610 -2.88 0.63 -24.57
N ILE A 611 -2.66 -0.05 -23.45
CA ILE A 611 -1.53 0.25 -22.56
C ILE A 611 -0.21 -0.12 -23.25
N LEU A 612 -0.15 -1.28 -23.89
CA LEU A 612 1.04 -1.70 -24.63
C LEU A 612 1.37 -0.75 -25.80
N ASN A 613 0.36 -0.24 -26.51
CA ASN A 613 0.53 0.76 -27.57
C ASN A 613 1.08 2.09 -27.05
N LYS A 614 0.65 2.54 -25.87
CA LYS A 614 1.24 3.74 -25.24
C LYS A 614 2.74 3.55 -24.98
N ILE A 615 3.15 2.32 -24.64
CA ILE A 615 4.54 1.92 -24.41
C ILE A 615 5.33 1.89 -25.72
N VAL A 616 4.78 1.27 -26.77
CA VAL A 616 5.42 1.16 -28.09
C VAL A 616 5.55 2.51 -28.80
N ASN A 617 4.51 3.35 -28.73
CA ASN A 617 4.39 4.59 -29.53
C ASN A 617 4.95 5.86 -28.85
N SER A 618 5.50 5.78 -27.63
CA SER A 618 6.09 6.96 -26.94
C SER A 618 7.61 6.91 -26.70
N PRO A 619 8.46 6.55 -27.69
CA PRO A 619 9.88 6.26 -27.43
C PRO A 619 10.80 7.48 -27.21
N GLU A 620 10.34 8.73 -27.39
CA GLU A 620 11.25 9.89 -27.49
C GLU A 620 10.99 11.03 -26.50
N LYS A 621 9.76 11.20 -26.01
CA LYS A 621 9.43 12.31 -25.08
C LYS A 621 9.80 12.02 -23.63
N TRP A 622 10.08 10.77 -23.25
CA TRP A 622 10.16 10.38 -21.84
C TRP A 622 11.48 9.76 -21.41
N LEU A 623 12.40 9.43 -22.33
CA LEU A 623 13.71 8.83 -21.96
C LEU A 623 14.48 9.70 -20.95
N PHE A 624 14.25 11.01 -20.92
CA PHE A 624 14.81 11.94 -19.96
C PHE A 624 13.69 12.91 -19.55
N ASN A 625 13.29 12.87 -18.28
CA ASN A 625 12.11 13.60 -17.79
C ASN A 625 12.31 15.12 -17.85
N ASP A 626 11.24 15.85 -18.20
CA ASP A 626 11.18 17.30 -18.44
C ASP A 626 11.27 18.18 -17.18
N ARG A 627 12.26 17.98 -16.32
CA ARG A 627 12.54 18.92 -15.22
C ARG A 627 13.88 19.61 -15.41
N ILE A 628 14.02 20.34 -16.52
CA ILE A 628 15.06 21.37 -16.62
C ILE A 628 14.48 22.66 -16.03
N VAL A 629 14.83 22.96 -14.78
CA VAL A 629 14.46 24.25 -14.14
C VAL A 629 15.46 25.35 -14.54
N ASN A 630 16.70 24.99 -14.88
CA ASN A 630 17.76 25.94 -15.18
C ASN A 630 17.74 26.46 -16.64
N LYS A 631 17.45 27.75 -16.81
CA LYS A 631 17.35 28.42 -18.12
C LYS A 631 18.64 28.35 -18.95
N SER A 632 19.81 28.38 -18.33
CA SER A 632 21.11 28.32 -19.04
C SER A 632 21.35 26.94 -19.64
N VAL A 633 20.94 25.89 -18.94
CA VAL A 633 21.02 24.49 -19.41
C VAL A 633 20.06 24.27 -20.59
N VAL A 634 18.84 24.83 -20.52
CA VAL A 634 17.89 24.81 -21.65
C VAL A 634 18.46 25.53 -22.88
N ALA A 635 19.06 26.71 -22.69
CA ALA A 635 19.65 27.49 -23.78
C ALA A 635 20.81 26.76 -24.44
N LEU A 636 21.71 26.15 -23.64
CA LEU A 636 22.81 25.34 -24.12
C LEU A 636 22.32 24.10 -24.89
N GLY A 637 21.31 23.40 -24.38
CA GLY A 637 20.70 22.25 -25.06
C GLY A 637 20.13 22.63 -26.43
N LYS A 638 19.41 23.75 -26.54
CA LYS A 638 18.89 24.26 -27.83
C LYS A 638 20.01 24.58 -28.83
N LEU A 639 21.11 25.17 -28.37
CA LEU A 639 22.28 25.46 -29.20
C LEU A 639 22.94 24.18 -29.73
N LEU A 640 23.10 23.17 -28.89
CA LEU A 640 23.65 21.87 -29.29
C LEU A 640 22.73 21.15 -30.30
N ILE A 641 21.41 21.27 -30.15
CA ILE A 641 20.42 20.80 -31.14
C ILE A 641 20.59 21.50 -32.48
N SER A 642 20.77 22.82 -32.48
CA SER A 642 21.02 23.57 -33.72
C SER A 642 22.33 23.18 -34.43
N LYS A 643 23.27 22.55 -33.70
CA LYS A 643 24.56 22.05 -34.20
C LYS A 643 24.56 20.55 -34.53
N GLY A 644 23.38 19.90 -34.58
CA GLY A 644 23.21 18.54 -35.06
C GLY A 644 23.36 17.42 -34.00
N TYR A 645 23.28 17.75 -32.72
CA TYR A 645 23.27 16.80 -31.61
C TYR A 645 21.88 16.72 -30.99
N ASN A 646 21.43 15.54 -30.56
CA ASN A 646 20.21 15.48 -29.76
C ASN A 646 20.59 15.75 -28.30
N ALA A 647 19.92 16.71 -27.65
CA ALA A 647 20.19 17.10 -26.27
C ALA A 647 19.00 16.78 -25.36
N PHE A 648 19.28 16.11 -24.26
CA PHE A 648 18.31 15.68 -23.27
C PHE A 648 18.69 16.15 -21.87
N PRO A 649 17.71 16.35 -20.96
CA PRO A 649 18.00 16.57 -19.54
C PRO A 649 18.87 15.46 -18.96
N GLY A 650 19.82 15.83 -18.10
CA GLY A 650 20.62 14.88 -17.34
C GLY A 650 19.89 14.33 -16.10
N HIS A 651 20.67 13.87 -15.12
CA HIS A 651 20.15 13.28 -13.87
C HIS A 651 19.83 14.34 -12.79
N ASP A 652 20.32 15.56 -12.95
CA ASP A 652 20.14 16.71 -12.04
C ASP A 652 19.85 18.01 -12.83
N GLU A 653 19.72 19.14 -12.12
CA GLU A 653 19.43 20.45 -12.71
C GLU A 653 20.59 21.05 -13.52
N LEU A 654 21.78 20.44 -13.44
CA LEU A 654 23.04 20.94 -13.98
C LEU A 654 23.74 19.93 -14.92
N SER A 655 23.05 18.90 -15.38
CA SER A 655 23.59 17.94 -16.34
C SER A 655 22.75 17.85 -17.60
N LEU A 656 23.42 17.52 -18.70
CA LEU A 656 22.82 17.23 -19.99
C LEU A 656 23.30 15.86 -20.46
N THR A 657 22.43 15.11 -21.11
CA THR A 657 22.82 13.93 -21.88
C THR A 657 22.73 14.28 -23.36
N LEU A 658 23.80 14.05 -24.12
CA LEU A 658 23.81 14.27 -25.57
C LEU A 658 23.81 12.93 -26.29
N GLU A 659 23.12 12.87 -27.42
CA GLU A 659 23.12 11.74 -28.33
C GLU A 659 23.66 12.16 -29.70
N LYS A 660 24.53 11.31 -30.24
CA LYS A 660 25.01 11.37 -31.62
C LYS A 660 25.31 9.96 -32.10
N ASN A 661 24.74 9.58 -33.25
CA ASN A 661 24.94 8.29 -33.89
C ASN A 661 24.74 7.10 -32.93
N ASP A 662 23.66 7.12 -32.16
CA ASP A 662 23.28 6.12 -31.16
C ASP A 662 24.18 6.06 -29.91
N LYS A 663 25.25 6.86 -29.81
CA LYS A 663 26.09 6.96 -28.61
C LYS A 663 25.65 8.10 -27.70
N LEU A 664 25.67 7.84 -26.39
CA LEU A 664 25.34 8.80 -25.36
C LEU A 664 26.58 9.39 -24.68
N TYR A 665 26.53 10.69 -24.43
CA TYR A 665 27.56 11.49 -23.81
C TYR A 665 26.98 12.20 -22.59
N GLY A 666 27.70 12.19 -21.47
CA GLY A 666 27.31 12.93 -20.28
C GLY A 666 27.98 14.30 -20.28
N VAL A 667 27.23 15.37 -20.07
CA VAL A 667 27.78 16.72 -19.87
C VAL A 667 27.41 17.17 -18.47
N LEU A 668 28.43 17.40 -17.64
CA LEU A 668 28.29 17.97 -16.30
C LEU A 668 28.58 19.46 -16.39
N LEU A 669 27.62 20.28 -15.99
CA LEU A 669 27.72 21.73 -15.99
C LEU A 669 27.95 22.22 -14.57
N PHE A 670 29.01 22.99 -14.37
CA PHE A 670 29.29 23.60 -13.07
C PHE A 670 29.08 25.11 -13.17
N SER A 671 28.34 25.68 -12.22
CA SER A 671 28.21 27.13 -12.09
C SER A 671 29.19 27.68 -11.06
N ASP A 672 29.55 28.94 -11.22
CA ASP A 672 30.63 29.64 -10.50
C ASP A 672 30.61 29.45 -8.96
N TYR A 673 31.81 29.40 -8.37
CA TYR A 673 32.14 28.96 -7.00
C TYR A 673 31.42 29.76 -5.89
N MET A 674 30.87 30.93 -6.23
CA MET A 674 30.19 31.87 -5.34
C MET A 674 28.77 31.44 -4.93
N ARG A 675 28.18 30.44 -5.60
CA ARG A 675 26.87 29.85 -5.26
C ARG A 675 26.96 28.36 -4.92
N ASN A 676 28.12 27.89 -4.51
CA ASN A 676 28.35 26.47 -4.26
C ASN A 676 27.49 25.92 -3.12
N ASN A 677 26.65 24.94 -3.47
CA ASN A 677 26.18 23.93 -2.54
C ASN A 677 27.40 23.12 -2.08
N TYR A 678 27.49 22.84 -0.78
CA TYR A 678 28.52 21.97 -0.17
C TYR A 678 28.54 20.54 -0.74
N GLU A 679 27.60 20.18 -1.61
CA GLU A 679 27.47 18.88 -2.24
C GLU A 679 28.10 18.79 -3.65
N MET A 680 28.58 19.86 -4.27
CA MET A 680 29.09 19.85 -5.65
C MET A 680 30.18 18.79 -5.91
N LEU A 681 31.08 18.54 -4.95
CA LEU A 681 32.08 17.49 -5.05
C LEU A 681 31.48 16.08 -4.93
N ASN A 682 30.43 15.92 -4.11
CA ASN A 682 29.68 14.67 -4.01
C ASN A 682 28.85 14.43 -5.28
N GLU A 683 28.19 15.46 -5.80
CA GLU A 683 27.46 15.43 -7.08
C GLU A 683 28.40 15.08 -8.23
N TYR A 684 29.55 15.75 -8.35
CA TYR A 684 30.58 15.40 -9.32
C TYR A 684 30.98 13.93 -9.17
N ARG A 685 31.36 13.50 -7.96
CA ARG A 685 31.79 12.11 -7.71
C ARG A 685 30.70 11.12 -8.08
N ASP A 686 29.46 11.38 -7.71
CA ASP A 686 28.36 10.44 -7.85
C ASP A 686 27.92 10.36 -9.31
N TYR A 687 27.73 11.49 -9.99
CA TYR A 687 27.32 11.53 -11.39
C TYR A 687 28.44 11.15 -12.37
N TYR A 688 29.67 11.60 -12.13
CA TYR A 688 30.83 11.20 -12.95
C TYR A 688 31.07 9.70 -12.86
N ASN A 689 31.08 9.12 -11.64
CA ASN A 689 31.24 7.68 -11.47
C ASN A 689 30.05 6.90 -12.07
N LEU A 690 28.84 7.44 -11.98
CA LEU A 690 27.66 6.82 -12.56
C LEU A 690 27.74 6.79 -14.09
N PHE A 691 28.15 7.89 -14.74
CA PHE A 691 28.35 7.94 -16.18
C PHE A 691 29.52 7.07 -16.65
N ILE A 692 30.66 7.09 -15.96
CA ILE A 692 31.83 6.26 -16.30
C ILE A 692 31.54 4.77 -16.14
N LYS A 693 30.86 4.34 -15.07
CA LYS A 693 30.44 2.94 -14.90
C LYS A 693 29.58 2.43 -16.05
N ARG A 694 29.00 3.34 -16.84
CA ARG A 694 28.12 3.06 -17.97
C ARG A 694 28.81 3.27 -19.32
N ASP A 695 30.13 3.48 -19.34
CA ASP A 695 30.94 3.78 -20.54
C ASP A 695 30.54 5.07 -21.28
N PHE A 696 29.95 6.04 -20.57
CA PHE A 696 29.70 7.37 -21.15
C PHE A 696 31.01 8.14 -21.17
N ASN A 697 31.28 8.83 -22.28
CA ASN A 697 32.28 9.89 -22.27
C ASN A 697 31.68 11.09 -21.53
N VAL A 698 32.32 11.48 -20.42
CA VAL A 698 31.87 12.59 -19.58
C VAL A 698 32.65 13.85 -19.94
N ILE A 699 31.93 14.91 -20.26
CA ILE A 699 32.45 16.24 -20.60
C ILE A 699 32.12 17.18 -19.45
N ILE A 700 33.13 17.89 -18.97
CA ILE A 700 32.98 18.83 -17.87
C ILE A 700 33.04 20.25 -18.45
N ALA A 701 31.95 21.00 -18.30
CA ALA A 701 31.85 22.37 -18.76
C ALA A 701 31.49 23.31 -17.62
N TRP A 702 32.13 24.48 -17.60
CA TRP A 702 31.90 25.52 -16.60
C TRP A 702 31.05 26.64 -17.21
N ILE A 703 29.95 26.99 -16.54
CA ILE A 703 29.06 28.10 -16.89
C ILE A 703 29.30 29.21 -15.86
N ASN A 704 30.26 30.10 -16.14
CA ASN A 704 30.45 31.31 -15.34
C ASN A 704 29.34 32.32 -15.68
N SER A 705 28.70 32.90 -14.67
CA SER A 705 27.57 33.81 -14.86
C SER A 705 27.94 35.11 -15.60
N GLU A 706 29.21 35.50 -15.61
CA GLU A 706 29.69 36.80 -16.11
C GLU A 706 30.33 36.75 -17.52
N GLU A 707 30.69 35.58 -18.05
CA GLU A 707 31.33 35.40 -19.37
C GLU A 707 30.55 34.43 -20.29
N ASN A 708 29.22 34.52 -20.31
CA ASN A 708 28.36 33.61 -21.07
C ASN A 708 28.46 33.81 -22.60
N ASN A 709 29.49 33.26 -23.23
CA ASN A 709 29.40 32.86 -24.64
C ASN A 709 28.99 31.38 -24.69
N LEU A 710 27.69 31.09 -24.50
CA LEU A 710 27.13 29.73 -24.59
C LEU A 710 27.51 29.02 -25.89
N ASP A 711 27.77 29.78 -26.95
CA ASP A 711 28.27 29.27 -28.22
C ASP A 711 29.69 28.71 -28.14
N GLU A 712 30.58 29.34 -27.37
CA GLU A 712 31.94 28.83 -27.13
C GLU A 712 31.91 27.55 -26.29
N ILE A 713 31.06 27.52 -25.25
CA ILE A 713 30.85 26.32 -24.42
C ILE A 713 30.31 25.18 -25.29
N ALA A 714 29.30 25.43 -26.12
CA ALA A 714 28.76 24.45 -27.06
C ALA A 714 29.84 23.96 -28.04
N ASN A 715 30.68 24.85 -28.58
CA ASN A 715 31.77 24.48 -29.48
C ASN A 715 32.84 23.63 -28.78
N LYS A 716 33.16 23.93 -27.51
CA LYS A 716 34.10 23.14 -26.70
C LYS A 716 33.57 21.73 -26.47
N ILE A 717 32.30 21.59 -26.10
CA ILE A 717 31.63 20.29 -25.92
C ILE A 717 31.71 19.49 -27.23
N ILE A 718 31.37 20.10 -28.36
CA ILE A 718 31.42 19.44 -29.67
C ILE A 718 32.83 18.98 -30.00
N LYS A 719 33.84 19.83 -29.75
CA LYS A 719 35.24 19.51 -30.02
C LYS A 719 35.70 18.30 -29.21
N GLU A 720 35.39 18.24 -27.92
CA GLU A 720 35.75 17.11 -27.05
C GLU A 720 35.06 15.80 -27.49
N ILE A 721 33.82 15.87 -28.01
CA ILE A 721 33.16 14.70 -28.60
C ILE A 721 33.93 14.22 -29.85
N THR A 722 34.28 15.12 -30.76
CA THR A 722 35.00 14.75 -32.00
C THR A 722 36.44 14.30 -31.76
N ASP A 723 37.16 14.90 -30.81
CA ASP A 723 38.54 14.52 -30.48
C ASP A 723 38.57 13.16 -29.75
N GLY A 724 37.54 12.83 -28.98
CA GLY A 724 37.35 11.51 -28.37
C GLY A 724 36.94 10.41 -29.36
N GLU A 725 36.29 10.76 -30.47
CA GLU A 725 35.96 9.83 -31.58
C GLU A 725 37.19 9.48 -32.43
N ASN A 726 38.19 10.36 -32.52
CA ASN A 726 39.42 10.16 -33.32
C ASN A 726 40.57 9.46 -32.56
N ASN A 727 40.47 9.34 -31.23
CA ASN A 727 41.49 8.74 -30.34
C ASN A 727 41.12 7.33 -29.84
N LYS A 728 40.04 6.72 -30.37
CA LYS A 728 39.70 5.30 -30.25
C LYS A 728 39.88 4.62 -31.59
#